data_AF-A0A0G4FC54-F1
#
_entry.id   AF-A0A0G4FC54-F1
#
_cell.length_a   1.000
_cell.length_b   1.000
_cell.length_c   1.000
_cell.angle_alpha   90.00
_cell.angle_beta   90.00
_cell.angle_gamma   90.00
#
_symmetry.space_group_name_H-M   'P 1'
#
loop_
_entity.id
_entity.type
_entity.pdbx_description
1 polymer ?
#
loop_
_entity_poly.entity_id
_entity_poly.type
_entity_poly.pdbx_seq_one_letter_code
_entity_poly.pdbx_strand_id
1 'polypeptide(L)'
;MTSDEGDVSVPPAHPASLSMKLGETLYDWLADSGVEPKLQKVLKAMFDACKEIGYKVRTASCDSTSCFNNFGDEQLAVDILANNLIFFNLDQSGVVSTASSEEEPVEKPLIAEGDDLDGTYSVAFDPLDGSSIVDTNFAVGTLFGVWPGSRLTGITGRELSAAGLAMYGPRVSMTIAVEGVEGAHEFTLVDDMGQRHGDWVHTNRFTEIGEGKLFAPGNLRATQDNKGYNELVDFWVKNKYQLRYTGGMVPDVFQLLVKGKGVFVNPSSDAAPAKLRLLYEVAPLAYIVEKAGGKSSNGLASILDVKISSTDDRSPVAYGSADEVERYNQLVGSAKSEMTSKANTMMTDTQPAAAQEQQQGEGIKLVLTNPRGFCEGVVRAIDTVEEALKLWGPPIYVKHEIVHNRIVCDRLKNKGVIFIEDLNEVPEGEKIIYSAHGIPPEVRDVAKQRNLMEVDATCPLVTKVHVYAKRKAKEGYHIILIGHADHVETIGTKGEAPDQTTIVESVQDVMNLPFTENDKLFYATQTTLSMDDCKDIVAALKLRYPHVESIPSGSICFATTNRQGAMREVVEQSDLALVVGDQMSSNSKRLRETAELRNVKGKLIQGPDDIREEWLDGVKTITLTAGASTPEDVVQRVVDRLKELGVTQTEEFVFAEENVNWKLPRALTEAIKESEPTPA
;
A
#
# COMPACT_ATOMS: atom_id res chain seq x y z
N MET A 1 42.62 -57.07 19.07
CA MET A 1 42.11 -57.17 17.70
C MET A 1 40.72 -57.75 17.78
N THR A 2 39.73 -56.89 17.94
CA THR A 2 38.30 -57.16 17.74
C THR A 2 37.73 -55.86 17.18
N SER A 3 37.17 -55.96 15.99
CA SER A 3 36.67 -54.90 15.13
C SER A 3 35.31 -54.41 15.62
N ASP A 4 35.22 -53.11 15.91
CA ASP A 4 33.95 -52.38 15.95
C ASP A 4 33.51 -52.08 14.52
N GLU A 5 32.36 -52.64 14.11
CA GLU A 5 31.62 -52.19 12.94
C GLU A 5 30.87 -50.91 13.33
N GLY A 6 31.37 -49.78 12.84
CA GLY A 6 30.72 -48.48 12.97
C GLY A 6 29.46 -48.44 12.11
N ASP A 7 28.33 -48.37 12.79
CA ASP A 7 26.99 -48.09 12.26
C ASP A 7 27.03 -46.78 11.45
N VAL A 8 26.86 -46.89 10.13
CA VAL A 8 26.73 -45.73 9.24
C VAL A 8 25.31 -45.21 9.40
N SER A 9 25.17 -44.15 10.22
CA SER A 9 23.91 -43.45 10.38
C SER A 9 23.41 -42.93 9.04
N VAL A 10 22.38 -43.60 8.52
CA VAL A 10 21.57 -43.11 7.40
C VAL A 10 21.02 -41.75 7.82
N PRO A 11 21.19 -40.68 7.03
CA PRO A 11 20.60 -39.38 7.35
C PRO A 11 19.09 -39.55 7.49
N PRO A 12 18.45 -38.86 8.46
CA PRO A 12 17.03 -39.02 8.71
C PRO A 12 16.26 -38.72 7.42
N ALA A 13 15.32 -39.60 7.09
CA ALA A 13 14.42 -39.44 5.97
C ALA A 13 13.81 -38.04 6.01
N HIS A 14 13.86 -37.32 4.88
CA HIS A 14 13.16 -36.05 4.72
C HIS A 14 11.71 -36.23 5.20
N PRO A 15 11.18 -35.31 6.03
CA PRO A 15 9.77 -35.34 6.41
C PRO A 15 8.93 -35.39 5.13
N ALA A 16 7.84 -36.16 5.17
CA ALA A 16 6.94 -36.36 4.04
C ALA A 16 6.75 -35.05 3.26
N SER A 17 7.11 -35.05 1.97
CA SER A 17 7.09 -33.85 1.12
C SER A 17 5.76 -33.12 1.30
N LEU A 18 5.82 -31.86 1.74
CA LEU A 18 4.63 -31.04 1.87
C LEU A 18 3.95 -30.98 0.50
N SER A 19 2.70 -31.47 0.41
CA SER A 19 2.00 -31.64 -0.86
C SER A 19 0.81 -30.69 -0.97
N MET A 20 0.67 -30.02 -2.10
CA MET A 20 -0.46 -29.13 -2.40
C MET A 20 -1.46 -29.79 -3.35
N LYS A 21 -2.76 -29.73 -3.04
CA LYS A 21 -3.80 -30.30 -3.92
C LYS A 21 -4.35 -29.25 -4.86
N LEU A 22 -4.58 -29.60 -6.13
CA LEU A 22 -5.25 -28.71 -7.07
C LEU A 22 -6.68 -28.41 -6.58
N GLY A 23 -7.10 -27.15 -6.67
CA GLY A 23 -8.42 -26.66 -6.25
C GLY A 23 -8.53 -26.22 -4.79
N GLU A 24 -7.54 -26.55 -3.95
CA GLU A 24 -7.39 -26.10 -2.56
C GLU A 24 -7.11 -24.59 -2.52
N THR A 25 -7.60 -23.89 -1.48
CA THR A 25 -7.25 -22.49 -1.30
C THR A 25 -5.86 -22.35 -0.67
N LEU A 26 -5.21 -21.22 -0.88
CA LEU A 26 -3.96 -20.88 -0.17
C LEU A 26 -4.13 -21.02 1.34
N TYR A 27 -5.24 -20.51 1.88
CA TYR A 27 -5.47 -20.44 3.32
C TYR A 27 -5.68 -21.82 3.95
N ASP A 28 -6.42 -22.69 3.27
CA ASP A 28 -6.60 -24.09 3.68
C ASP A 28 -5.26 -24.83 3.63
N TRP A 29 -4.52 -24.69 2.53
CA TRP A 29 -3.23 -25.34 2.39
C TRP A 29 -2.25 -24.86 3.47
N LEU A 30 -2.10 -23.56 3.70
CA LEU A 30 -1.19 -23.05 4.73
C LEU A 30 -1.55 -23.61 6.12
N ALA A 31 -2.84 -23.73 6.46
CA ALA A 31 -3.29 -24.31 7.72
C ALA A 31 -2.88 -25.79 7.88
N ASP A 32 -2.92 -26.57 6.79
CA ASP A 32 -2.73 -28.03 6.82
C ASP A 32 -1.32 -28.48 6.38
N SER A 33 -0.53 -27.58 5.80
CA SER A 33 0.75 -27.88 5.15
C SER A 33 1.90 -28.16 6.09
N GLY A 34 1.84 -27.76 7.36
CA GLY A 34 3.01 -27.81 8.24
C GLY A 34 4.15 -26.84 7.87
N VAL A 35 3.91 -25.89 6.95
CA VAL A 35 4.81 -24.75 6.72
C VAL A 35 4.99 -23.99 8.04
N GLU A 36 6.20 -23.51 8.32
CA GLU A 36 6.52 -22.80 9.55
C GLU A 36 5.55 -21.61 9.77
N PRO A 37 4.92 -21.46 10.95
CA PRO A 37 3.85 -20.49 11.18
C PRO A 37 4.18 -19.03 10.85
N LYS A 38 5.41 -18.56 11.12
CA LYS A 38 5.84 -17.21 10.77
C LYS A 38 5.98 -17.07 9.25
N LEU A 39 6.51 -18.06 8.53
CA LEU A 39 6.54 -18.06 7.05
C LEU A 39 5.13 -18.03 6.46
N GLN A 40 4.17 -18.73 7.06
CA GLN A 40 2.77 -18.66 6.61
C GLN A 40 2.23 -17.22 6.68
N LYS A 41 2.57 -16.46 7.72
CA LYS A 41 2.15 -15.05 7.85
C LYS A 41 2.78 -14.16 6.78
N VAL A 42 4.07 -14.37 6.46
CA VAL A 42 4.74 -13.65 5.36
C VAL A 42 4.06 -13.94 4.02
N LEU A 43 3.77 -15.21 3.74
CA LEU A 43 3.09 -15.59 2.50
C LEU A 43 1.68 -14.97 2.43
N LYS A 44 0.88 -15.04 3.50
CA LYS A 44 -0.45 -14.40 3.54
C LYS A 44 -0.36 -12.90 3.25
N ALA A 45 0.58 -12.20 3.89
CA ALA A 45 0.83 -10.77 3.65
C ALA A 45 1.15 -10.47 2.17
N MET A 46 2.03 -11.25 1.54
CA MET A 46 2.35 -11.07 0.12
C MET A 46 1.16 -11.35 -0.81
N PHE A 47 0.37 -12.39 -0.52
CA PHE A 47 -0.80 -12.73 -1.32
C PHE A 47 -1.93 -11.71 -1.18
N ASP A 48 -2.13 -11.12 0.00
CA ASP A 48 -3.11 -10.05 0.20
C ASP A 48 -2.66 -8.75 -0.47
N ALA A 49 -1.38 -8.36 -0.34
CA ALA A 49 -0.82 -7.22 -1.08
C ALA A 49 -1.01 -7.38 -2.60
N CYS A 50 -0.65 -8.54 -3.16
CA CYS A 50 -0.74 -8.79 -4.60
C CYS A 50 -2.18 -8.86 -5.12
N LYS A 51 -3.15 -9.22 -4.27
CA LYS A 51 -4.58 -9.18 -4.61
C LYS A 51 -5.02 -7.73 -4.85
N GLU A 52 -4.64 -6.83 -3.95
CA GLU A 52 -4.95 -5.41 -4.06
C GLU A 52 -4.22 -4.76 -5.25
N ILE A 53 -2.93 -5.03 -5.43
CA ILE A 53 -2.16 -4.56 -6.58
C ILE A 53 -2.80 -5.00 -7.88
N GLY A 54 -3.18 -6.28 -7.99
CA GLY A 54 -3.82 -6.81 -9.19
C GLY A 54 -5.12 -6.06 -9.54
N TYR A 55 -5.95 -5.74 -8.54
CA TYR A 55 -7.15 -4.94 -8.75
C TYR A 55 -6.81 -3.54 -9.29
N LYS A 56 -5.80 -2.89 -8.70
CA LYS A 56 -5.35 -1.55 -9.08
C LYS A 56 -4.76 -1.51 -10.49
N VAL A 57 -3.89 -2.44 -10.84
CA VAL A 57 -3.32 -2.59 -12.20
C VAL A 57 -4.42 -2.75 -13.25
N ARG A 58 -5.50 -3.49 -12.96
CA ARG A 58 -6.60 -3.71 -13.92
C ARG A 58 -7.55 -2.53 -14.10
N THR A 59 -7.74 -1.75 -13.04
CA THR A 59 -8.80 -0.73 -12.99
C THR A 59 -8.28 0.68 -13.20
N ALA A 60 -6.97 0.87 -13.14
CA ALA A 60 -6.37 2.13 -13.44
C ALA A 60 -6.09 2.29 -14.95
N SER A 61 -6.22 3.50 -15.48
CA SER A 61 -5.91 3.87 -16.86
C SER A 61 -4.48 4.37 -16.90
N CYS A 62 -3.61 3.75 -17.68
CA CYS A 62 -2.17 3.95 -17.54
C CYS A 62 -1.62 4.89 -18.62
N ASP A 63 -0.90 5.94 -18.20
CA ASP A 63 0.23 6.49 -18.95
C ASP A 63 1.51 6.11 -18.17
N SER A 64 2.69 6.06 -18.77
CA SER A 64 3.89 5.36 -18.24
C SER A 64 4.49 6.01 -17.00
N THR A 65 3.78 6.99 -16.47
CA THR A 65 4.03 7.85 -15.33
C THR A 65 2.80 8.02 -14.43
N SER A 66 1.61 7.45 -14.75
CA SER A 66 0.31 7.64 -14.05
C SER A 66 -0.66 6.47 -14.22
N CYS A 67 -1.46 6.22 -13.19
CA CYS A 67 -2.63 5.34 -13.28
C CYS A 67 -3.92 6.07 -12.88
N PHE A 68 -4.85 6.37 -13.80
CA PHE A 68 -6.13 7.04 -13.51
C PHE A 68 -7.18 6.06 -13.00
N ASN A 69 -7.92 6.39 -11.94
CA ASN A 69 -9.16 5.68 -11.64
C ASN A 69 -10.35 6.35 -12.39
N ASN A 70 -11.47 5.64 -12.59
CA ASN A 70 -12.70 6.12 -13.26
C ASN A 70 -13.35 7.38 -12.62
N PHE A 71 -12.74 7.94 -11.58
CA PHE A 71 -13.21 9.07 -10.78
C PHE A 71 -12.30 10.30 -10.87
N GLY A 72 -11.28 10.27 -11.75
CA GLY A 72 -10.41 11.41 -12.00
C GLY A 72 -9.28 11.58 -10.97
N ASP A 73 -8.87 10.48 -10.32
CA ASP A 73 -7.76 10.51 -9.36
C ASP A 73 -6.38 10.77 -10.07
N GLU A 74 -5.46 11.56 -9.49
CA GLU A 74 -4.06 11.83 -9.96
C GLU A 74 -3.11 10.68 -9.58
N GLN A 75 -1.82 10.92 -9.79
CA GLN A 75 -0.91 10.16 -10.62
C GLN A 75 0.14 9.46 -9.74
N LEU A 76 -0.29 8.43 -9.00
CA LEU A 76 0.67 7.48 -8.43
C LEU A 76 1.04 6.46 -9.51
N ALA A 77 2.33 6.45 -9.86
CA ALA A 77 2.88 5.36 -10.65
C ALA A 77 2.62 4.03 -9.92
N VAL A 78 2.24 3.01 -10.70
CA VAL A 78 1.70 1.75 -10.16
C VAL A 78 2.72 1.03 -9.28
N ASP A 79 4.00 1.24 -9.57
CA ASP A 79 5.16 0.81 -8.79
C ASP A 79 5.16 1.36 -7.35
N ILE A 80 4.95 2.67 -7.15
CA ILE A 80 4.89 3.30 -5.82
C ILE A 80 3.69 2.76 -5.02
N LEU A 81 2.54 2.62 -5.67
CA LEU A 81 1.35 2.04 -5.04
C LEU A 81 1.63 0.59 -4.61
N ALA A 82 2.24 -0.21 -5.49
CA ALA A 82 2.58 -1.59 -5.19
C ALA A 82 3.60 -1.69 -4.05
N ASN A 83 4.61 -0.82 -4.04
CA ASN A 83 5.62 -0.71 -2.99
C ASN A 83 4.98 -0.50 -1.61
N ASN A 84 4.11 0.51 -1.50
CA ASN A 84 3.46 0.87 -0.24
C ASN A 84 2.52 -0.25 0.27
N LEU A 85 1.77 -0.89 -0.63
CA LEU A 85 0.90 -2.02 -0.25
C LEU A 85 1.70 -3.21 0.28
N ILE A 86 2.84 -3.53 -0.33
CA ILE A 86 3.69 -4.62 0.14
C ILE A 86 4.28 -4.29 1.50
N PHE A 87 4.92 -3.12 1.68
CA PHE A 87 5.47 -2.72 2.97
C PHE A 87 4.42 -2.73 4.08
N PHE A 88 3.22 -2.19 3.82
CA PHE A 88 2.12 -2.21 4.77
C PHE A 88 1.76 -3.64 5.21
N ASN A 89 1.56 -4.56 4.26
CA ASN A 89 1.19 -5.94 4.60
C ASN A 89 2.32 -6.69 5.33
N LEU A 90 3.57 -6.45 4.96
CA LEU A 90 4.73 -7.05 5.64
C LEU A 90 4.85 -6.56 7.08
N ASP A 91 4.69 -5.26 7.33
CA ASP A 91 4.65 -4.69 8.68
C ASP A 91 3.53 -5.31 9.53
N GLN A 92 2.32 -5.38 8.98
CA GLN A 92 1.16 -5.98 9.67
C GLN A 92 1.31 -7.48 9.96
N SER A 93 2.22 -8.18 9.27
CA SER A 93 2.50 -9.60 9.54
C SER A 93 3.14 -9.82 10.93
N GLY A 94 3.87 -8.82 11.45
CA GLY A 94 4.58 -8.86 12.73
C GLY A 94 5.69 -9.91 12.82
N VAL A 95 6.15 -10.45 11.68
CA VAL A 95 7.17 -11.52 11.64
C VAL A 95 8.33 -11.23 10.69
N VAL A 96 8.24 -10.12 9.94
CA VAL A 96 9.32 -9.66 9.06
C VAL A 96 10.12 -8.61 9.81
N SER A 97 11.38 -8.90 10.13
CA SER A 97 12.25 -7.96 10.83
C SER A 97 12.86 -6.93 9.90
N THR A 98 13.10 -7.29 8.64
CA THR A 98 13.75 -6.42 7.66
C THR A 98 13.12 -6.60 6.28
N ALA A 99 12.85 -5.50 5.58
CA ALA A 99 12.38 -5.54 4.21
C ALA A 99 13.14 -4.54 3.33
N SER A 100 13.27 -4.82 2.04
CA SER A 100 13.88 -3.92 1.06
C SER A 100 13.16 -4.03 -0.27
N SER A 101 13.03 -2.92 -0.99
CA SER A 101 12.33 -2.88 -2.28
C SER A 101 13.30 -2.49 -3.40
N GLU A 102 12.97 -2.82 -4.64
CA GLU A 102 13.72 -2.30 -5.79
C GLU A 102 13.61 -0.76 -5.89
N GLU A 103 12.45 -0.18 -5.57
CA GLU A 103 12.25 1.28 -5.59
C GLU A 103 13.08 2.02 -4.53
N GLU A 104 13.26 1.39 -3.37
CA GLU A 104 14.03 1.89 -2.25
C GLU A 104 15.02 0.81 -1.77
N PRO A 105 16.21 0.70 -2.40
CA PRO A 105 17.11 -0.44 -2.25
C PRO A 105 17.96 -0.37 -0.98
N VAL A 106 17.30 -0.17 0.16
CA VAL A 106 17.88 -0.09 1.49
C VAL A 106 17.13 -1.03 2.44
N GLU A 107 17.88 -1.72 3.30
CA GLU A 107 17.28 -2.55 4.35
C GLU A 107 16.50 -1.66 5.34
N LYS A 108 15.17 -1.79 5.34
CA LYS A 108 14.28 -1.11 6.28
C LYS A 108 13.89 -2.06 7.42
N PRO A 109 14.13 -1.72 8.69
CA PRO A 109 13.61 -2.48 9.81
C PRO A 109 12.09 -2.29 9.90
N LEU A 110 11.34 -3.40 10.06
CA LEU A 110 9.88 -3.37 10.24
C LEU A 110 9.44 -3.77 11.65
N ILE A 111 10.38 -4.26 12.47
CA ILE A 111 10.15 -4.59 13.88
C ILE A 111 11.00 -3.63 14.73
N ALA A 112 10.52 -3.26 15.92
CA ALA A 112 11.19 -2.29 16.79
C ALA A 112 12.51 -2.84 17.36
N GLU A 113 13.45 -1.93 17.66
CA GLU A 113 14.68 -2.30 18.35
C GLU A 113 14.39 -2.93 19.72
N GLY A 114 14.84 -4.17 19.92
CA GLY A 114 14.71 -4.91 21.19
C GLY A 114 13.68 -6.04 21.19
N ASP A 115 12.91 -6.20 20.12
CA ASP A 115 12.01 -7.34 19.94
C ASP A 115 12.77 -8.64 19.64
N ASP A 116 12.13 -9.78 19.92
CA ASP A 116 12.69 -11.10 19.68
C ASP A 116 12.82 -11.38 18.18
N LEU A 117 14.06 -11.37 17.67
CA LEU A 117 14.39 -11.64 16.28
C LEU A 117 14.38 -13.14 15.95
N ASP A 118 14.23 -14.03 16.93
CA ASP A 118 14.30 -15.47 16.71
C ASP A 118 13.19 -15.94 15.76
N GLY A 119 13.58 -16.66 14.70
CA GLY A 119 12.67 -17.13 13.66
C GLY A 119 11.95 -16.03 12.85
N THR A 120 12.41 -14.78 12.89
CA THR A 120 11.89 -13.73 11.97
C THR A 120 12.39 -13.95 10.54
N TYR A 121 11.77 -13.26 9.59
CA TYR A 121 12.16 -13.29 8.17
C TYR A 121 12.58 -11.91 7.67
N SER A 122 13.35 -11.92 6.60
CA SER A 122 13.68 -10.76 5.78
C SER A 122 13.09 -10.92 4.39
N VAL A 123 12.51 -9.85 3.84
CA VAL A 123 11.82 -9.89 2.54
C VAL A 123 12.40 -8.85 1.60
N ALA A 124 12.84 -9.28 0.42
CA ALA A 124 13.19 -8.37 -0.66
C ALA A 124 12.21 -8.52 -1.82
N PHE A 125 11.81 -7.43 -2.45
CA PHE A 125 10.83 -7.48 -3.54
C PHE A 125 11.07 -6.43 -4.62
N ASP A 126 10.68 -6.78 -5.85
CA ASP A 126 10.39 -5.82 -6.90
C ASP A 126 8.86 -5.64 -6.92
N PRO A 127 8.35 -4.44 -6.55
CA PRO A 127 6.93 -4.23 -6.43
C PRO A 127 6.21 -4.35 -7.78
N LEU A 128 6.85 -3.99 -8.89
CA LEU A 128 6.23 -4.05 -10.22
C LEU A 128 7.26 -4.12 -11.37
N ASP A 129 7.76 -5.32 -11.64
CA ASP A 129 8.50 -5.62 -12.85
C ASP A 129 7.63 -5.37 -14.10
N GLY A 130 8.23 -4.68 -15.06
CA GLY A 130 7.57 -4.29 -16.30
C GLY A 130 6.72 -3.02 -16.16
N SER A 131 6.91 -2.19 -15.14
CA SER A 131 6.24 -0.88 -14.98
C SER A 131 6.23 -0.05 -16.29
N SER A 132 7.35 -0.03 -17.02
CA SER A 132 7.49 0.68 -18.31
C SER A 132 6.61 0.18 -19.47
N ILE A 133 6.01 -1.02 -19.35
CA ILE A 133 5.14 -1.61 -20.39
C ILE A 133 3.67 -1.70 -19.96
N VAL A 134 3.32 -1.20 -18.77
CA VAL A 134 1.95 -1.20 -18.24
C VAL A 134 0.95 -0.56 -19.22
N ASP A 135 1.26 0.61 -19.78
CA ASP A 135 0.39 1.32 -20.74
C ASP A 135 0.13 0.58 -22.03
N THR A 136 1.08 -0.29 -22.41
CA THR A 136 0.92 -1.11 -23.61
C THR A 136 -0.07 -2.25 -23.39
N ASN A 137 -0.68 -2.29 -22.19
CA ASN A 137 -1.61 -3.32 -21.72
C ASN A 137 -0.97 -4.72 -21.77
N PHE A 138 0.34 -4.77 -21.55
CA PHE A 138 1.08 -6.01 -21.40
C PHE A 138 0.98 -6.49 -19.95
N ALA A 139 1.14 -7.79 -19.75
CA ALA A 139 1.19 -8.33 -18.41
C ALA A 139 2.46 -7.84 -17.69
N VAL A 140 2.31 -7.51 -16.41
CA VAL A 140 3.38 -7.07 -15.50
C VAL A 140 3.32 -7.89 -14.21
N GLY A 141 4.22 -7.69 -13.26
CA GLY A 141 4.19 -8.51 -12.06
C GLY A 141 5.05 -8.07 -10.89
N THR A 142 4.81 -8.68 -9.75
CA THR A 142 5.61 -8.48 -8.52
C THR A 142 6.52 -9.68 -8.33
N LEU A 143 7.76 -9.44 -7.88
CA LEU A 143 8.70 -10.48 -7.47
C LEU A 143 9.01 -10.32 -6.00
N PHE A 144 9.18 -11.43 -5.27
CA PHE A 144 9.69 -11.37 -3.90
C PHE A 144 10.48 -12.61 -3.53
N GLY A 145 11.46 -12.42 -2.65
CA GLY A 145 12.19 -13.47 -1.95
C GLY A 145 12.06 -13.30 -0.44
N VAL A 146 11.97 -14.43 0.27
CA VAL A 146 11.86 -14.51 1.72
C VAL A 146 13.04 -15.31 2.26
N TRP A 147 13.88 -14.67 3.06
CA TRP A 147 15.03 -15.28 3.72
C TRP A 147 14.79 -15.36 5.23
N PRO A 148 15.31 -16.37 5.93
CA PRO A 148 15.26 -16.43 7.38
C PRO A 148 16.21 -15.39 8.00
N GLY A 149 15.85 -14.89 9.17
CA GLY A 149 16.61 -13.90 9.93
C GLY A 149 16.32 -12.46 9.54
N SER A 150 17.29 -11.58 9.81
CA SER A 150 17.12 -10.12 9.82
C SER A 150 18.13 -9.38 8.91
N ARG A 151 18.51 -10.00 7.80
CA ARG A 151 19.48 -9.43 6.84
C ARG A 151 19.13 -9.83 5.42
N LEU A 152 19.43 -8.95 4.46
CA LEU A 152 19.27 -9.19 3.02
C LEU A 152 20.62 -9.20 2.28
N THR A 153 21.72 -9.01 3.02
CA THR A 153 23.10 -9.07 2.50
C THR A 153 23.93 -10.13 3.22
N GLY A 154 25.00 -10.59 2.58
CA GLY A 154 25.84 -11.68 3.05
C GLY A 154 25.21 -13.07 2.92
N ILE A 155 24.12 -13.18 2.15
CA ILE A 155 23.30 -14.38 1.93
C ILE A 155 23.38 -14.85 0.47
N THR A 156 22.78 -15.99 0.18
CA THR A 156 22.65 -16.57 -1.16
C THR A 156 21.20 -16.91 -1.49
N GLY A 157 20.91 -17.18 -2.77
CA GLY A 157 19.59 -17.66 -3.17
C GLY A 157 19.27 -19.07 -2.64
N ARG A 158 20.27 -19.86 -2.23
CA ARG A 158 20.05 -21.17 -1.58
C ARG A 158 19.40 -21.07 -0.20
N GLU A 159 19.52 -19.91 0.46
CA GLU A 159 18.96 -19.66 1.79
C GLU A 159 17.50 -19.18 1.75
N LEU A 160 16.89 -19.06 0.56
CA LEU A 160 15.48 -18.68 0.42
C LEU A 160 14.55 -19.73 1.05
N SER A 161 13.74 -19.29 2.02
CA SER A 161 12.64 -20.08 2.58
C SER A 161 11.41 -20.07 1.66
N ALA A 162 11.21 -18.98 0.91
CA ALA A 162 10.22 -18.92 -0.15
C ALA A 162 10.56 -17.84 -1.18
N ALA A 163 10.05 -17.98 -2.39
CA ALA A 163 10.04 -16.92 -3.39
C ALA A 163 8.70 -16.93 -4.14
N GLY A 164 8.28 -15.78 -4.66
CA GLY A 164 7.06 -15.69 -5.44
C GLY A 164 7.14 -14.71 -6.60
N LEU A 165 6.27 -14.98 -7.57
CA LEU A 165 6.04 -14.20 -8.78
C LEU A 165 4.53 -14.02 -8.92
N ALA A 166 4.06 -12.78 -8.78
CA ALA A 166 2.69 -12.40 -9.09
C ALA A 166 2.62 -11.92 -10.53
N MET A 167 1.63 -12.40 -11.29
CA MET A 167 1.35 -11.94 -12.63
C MET A 167 0.02 -11.18 -12.66
N TYR A 168 0.07 -9.96 -13.18
CA TYR A 168 -1.08 -9.11 -13.42
C TYR A 168 -1.34 -9.02 -14.92
N GLY A 169 -2.30 -9.81 -15.40
CA GLY A 169 -2.77 -9.78 -16.78
C GLY A 169 -4.28 -9.94 -16.86
N PRO A 170 -4.82 -10.60 -17.91
CA PRO A 170 -6.25 -10.92 -17.99
C PRO A 170 -6.77 -11.75 -16.81
N ARG A 171 -5.86 -12.44 -16.12
CA ARG A 171 -6.07 -13.09 -14.83
C ARG A 171 -4.96 -12.66 -13.91
N VAL A 172 -5.21 -12.69 -12.61
CA VAL A 172 -4.15 -12.58 -11.60
C VAL A 172 -3.78 -13.97 -11.14
N SER A 173 -2.50 -14.31 -11.28
CA SER A 173 -1.94 -15.53 -10.72
C SER A 173 -0.70 -15.22 -9.90
N MET A 174 -0.41 -16.10 -8.94
CA MET A 174 0.75 -16.04 -8.08
C MET A 174 1.43 -17.39 -8.12
N THR A 175 2.67 -17.45 -8.59
CA THR A 175 3.50 -18.65 -8.52
C THR A 175 4.43 -18.53 -7.33
N ILE A 176 4.41 -19.51 -6.43
CA ILE A 176 5.34 -19.57 -5.31
C ILE A 176 6.19 -20.84 -5.36
N ALA A 177 7.40 -20.74 -4.82
CA ALA A 177 8.22 -21.88 -4.46
C ALA A 177 8.58 -21.74 -2.98
N VAL A 178 8.44 -22.83 -2.23
CA VAL A 178 8.63 -22.84 -0.77
C VAL A 178 9.63 -23.95 -0.41
N GLU A 179 10.46 -23.69 0.58
CA GLU A 179 11.37 -24.68 1.14
C GLU A 179 10.59 -25.91 1.65
N GLY A 180 11.13 -27.11 1.42
CA GLY A 180 10.44 -28.37 1.77
C GLY A 180 9.24 -28.75 0.89
N VAL A 181 8.75 -27.86 0.03
CA VAL A 181 7.72 -28.14 -0.98
C VAL A 181 8.39 -28.46 -2.32
N GLU A 182 7.98 -29.55 -2.97
CA GLU A 182 8.50 -29.97 -4.28
C GLU A 182 7.75 -29.26 -5.42
N GLY A 183 8.49 -28.62 -6.31
CA GLY A 183 7.91 -27.87 -7.44
C GLY A 183 7.70 -26.40 -7.13
N ALA A 184 7.24 -25.68 -8.15
CA ALA A 184 6.63 -24.35 -8.00
C ALA A 184 5.12 -24.46 -8.22
N HIS A 185 4.34 -23.64 -7.54
CA HIS A 185 2.90 -23.78 -7.45
C HIS A 185 2.18 -22.49 -7.81
N GLU A 186 1.28 -22.56 -8.79
CA GLU A 186 0.47 -21.44 -9.25
C GLU A 186 -0.88 -21.42 -8.53
N PHE A 187 -1.20 -20.26 -7.96
CA PHE A 187 -2.53 -19.92 -7.50
C PHE A 187 -3.16 -18.89 -8.41
N THR A 188 -4.42 -19.08 -8.78
CA THR A 188 -5.21 -18.06 -9.49
C THR A 188 -6.17 -17.39 -8.51
N LEU A 189 -6.26 -16.06 -8.56
CA LEU A 189 -7.24 -15.30 -7.82
C LEU A 189 -8.63 -15.49 -8.44
N VAL A 190 -9.62 -15.88 -7.63
CA VAL A 190 -11.00 -16.01 -8.06
C VAL A 190 -11.69 -14.65 -8.00
N ASP A 191 -12.09 -14.13 -9.15
CA ASP A 191 -12.72 -12.81 -9.31
C ASP A 191 -14.03 -12.94 -10.11
N ASP A 192 -15.01 -13.67 -9.56
CA ASP A 192 -16.26 -14.03 -10.25
C ASP A 192 -17.55 -13.61 -9.50
N MET A 193 -17.42 -12.83 -8.41
CA MET A 193 -18.51 -12.44 -7.50
C MET A 193 -19.30 -13.63 -6.90
N GLY A 194 -18.75 -14.85 -6.99
CA GLY A 194 -19.31 -16.06 -6.39
C GLY A 194 -18.92 -16.23 -4.93
N GLN A 195 -19.23 -17.41 -4.37
CA GLN A 195 -18.94 -17.72 -2.96
C GLN A 195 -17.45 -17.72 -2.60
N ARG A 196 -16.57 -17.92 -3.60
CA ARG A 196 -15.10 -17.96 -3.46
C ARG A 196 -14.43 -16.69 -3.97
N HIS A 197 -15.20 -15.64 -4.26
CA HIS A 197 -14.62 -14.38 -4.74
C HIS A 197 -13.62 -13.83 -3.72
N GLY A 198 -12.40 -13.55 -4.17
CA GLY A 198 -11.28 -13.11 -3.33
C GLY A 198 -10.36 -14.24 -2.84
N ASP A 199 -10.68 -15.50 -3.10
CA ASP A 199 -9.83 -16.65 -2.76
C ASP A 199 -8.69 -16.82 -3.76
N TRP A 200 -7.54 -17.26 -3.25
CA TRP A 200 -6.43 -17.78 -4.04
C TRP A 200 -6.53 -19.28 -4.15
N VAL A 201 -6.71 -19.80 -5.36
CA VAL A 201 -6.96 -21.23 -5.60
C VAL A 201 -5.77 -21.84 -6.33
N HIS A 202 -5.23 -22.94 -5.81
CA HIS A 202 -4.11 -23.65 -6.43
C HIS A 202 -4.57 -24.27 -7.77
N THR A 203 -4.06 -23.76 -8.88
CA THR A 203 -4.49 -24.11 -10.24
C THR A 203 -3.46 -24.92 -11.01
N ASN A 204 -2.19 -24.84 -10.65
CA ASN A 204 -1.14 -25.54 -11.39
C ASN A 204 0.09 -25.84 -10.53
N ARG A 205 0.86 -26.85 -10.95
CA ARG A 205 2.14 -27.23 -10.35
C ARG A 205 3.17 -27.44 -11.46
N PHE A 206 4.34 -26.83 -11.29
CA PHE A 206 5.47 -26.92 -12.21
C PHE A 206 6.59 -27.75 -11.60
N THR A 207 7.03 -28.80 -12.29
CA THR A 207 8.10 -29.70 -11.84
C THR A 207 9.12 -30.03 -12.93
N GLU A 208 8.90 -29.55 -14.16
CA GLU A 208 9.81 -29.77 -15.28
C GLU A 208 9.86 -28.56 -16.23
N ILE A 209 11.08 -28.19 -16.66
CA ILE A 209 11.32 -27.28 -17.78
C ILE A 209 12.28 -27.97 -18.76
N GLY A 210 11.73 -28.52 -19.84
CA GLY A 210 12.48 -29.22 -20.88
C GLY A 210 13.02 -28.30 -21.97
N GLU A 211 13.87 -28.84 -22.85
CA GLU A 211 14.32 -28.08 -24.02
C GLU A 211 13.15 -27.75 -24.96
N GLY A 212 13.17 -26.57 -25.56
CA GLY A 212 12.10 -26.14 -26.46
C GLY A 212 12.47 -24.94 -27.29
N LYS A 213 11.82 -24.84 -28.46
CA LYS A 213 12.01 -23.77 -29.44
C LYS A 213 11.32 -22.46 -29.05
N LEU A 214 11.52 -21.99 -27.82
CA LEU A 214 11.02 -20.72 -27.29
C LEU A 214 12.18 -19.98 -26.64
N PHE A 215 12.33 -18.68 -26.96
CA PHE A 215 13.36 -17.85 -26.35
C PHE A 215 12.89 -16.42 -26.08
N ALA A 216 13.39 -15.85 -24.98
CA ALA A 216 13.15 -14.47 -24.56
C ALA A 216 14.50 -13.75 -24.34
N PRO A 217 15.00 -13.00 -25.34
CA PRO A 217 16.30 -12.33 -25.28
C PRO A 217 16.20 -10.91 -24.70
N GLY A 218 16.55 -10.75 -23.43
CA GLY A 218 16.76 -9.46 -22.76
C GLY A 218 18.12 -8.82 -23.11
N ASN A 219 18.21 -7.50 -22.97
CA ASN A 219 19.42 -6.70 -23.23
C ASN A 219 20.09 -6.99 -24.60
N LEU A 220 19.30 -7.13 -25.67
CA LEU A 220 19.79 -7.41 -27.04
C LEU A 220 20.88 -6.45 -27.55
N ARG A 221 21.01 -5.26 -26.97
CA ARG A 221 22.10 -4.30 -27.28
C ARG A 221 23.48 -4.90 -27.00
N ALA A 222 23.60 -5.80 -26.03
CA ALA A 222 24.84 -6.48 -25.70
C ALA A 222 25.36 -7.37 -26.83
N THR A 223 24.54 -7.73 -27.84
CA THR A 223 25.03 -8.50 -29.01
C THR A 223 26.04 -7.73 -29.86
N GLN A 224 26.11 -6.40 -29.73
CA GLN A 224 27.04 -5.56 -30.49
C GLN A 224 28.51 -5.86 -30.15
N ASP A 225 28.80 -6.17 -28.89
CA ASP A 225 30.15 -6.37 -28.36
C ASP A 225 30.32 -7.68 -27.55
N ASN A 226 29.24 -8.38 -27.21
CA ASN A 226 29.27 -9.75 -26.71
C ASN A 226 29.03 -10.75 -27.86
N LYS A 227 30.13 -11.24 -28.45
CA LYS A 227 30.10 -12.22 -29.55
C LYS A 227 29.34 -13.49 -29.19
N GLY A 228 29.53 -14.00 -27.97
CA GLY A 228 28.85 -15.19 -27.48
C GLY A 228 27.34 -15.03 -27.46
N TYR A 229 26.86 -13.85 -27.03
CA TYR A 229 25.43 -13.56 -27.06
C TYR A 229 24.90 -13.41 -28.49
N ASN A 230 25.64 -12.75 -29.37
CA ASN A 230 25.27 -12.66 -30.79
C ASN A 230 25.16 -14.04 -31.44
N GLU A 231 26.12 -14.94 -31.18
CA GLU A 231 26.10 -16.32 -31.65
C GLU A 231 24.90 -17.13 -31.11
N LEU A 232 24.54 -16.91 -29.84
CA LEU A 232 23.38 -17.56 -29.23
C LEU A 232 22.06 -17.09 -29.88
N VAL A 233 21.91 -15.80 -30.15
CA VAL A 233 20.74 -15.27 -30.88
C VAL A 233 20.69 -15.84 -32.30
N ASP A 234 21.83 -15.86 -32.99
CA ASP A 234 21.98 -16.47 -34.32
C ASP A 234 21.58 -17.94 -34.32
N PHE A 235 21.96 -18.69 -33.29
CA PHE A 235 21.59 -20.09 -33.11
C PHE A 235 20.07 -20.24 -33.02
N TRP A 236 19.39 -19.46 -32.18
CA TRP A 236 17.93 -19.52 -32.05
C TRP A 236 17.21 -19.17 -33.35
N VAL A 237 17.68 -18.14 -34.06
CA VAL A 237 17.11 -17.74 -35.37
C VAL A 237 17.30 -18.83 -36.42
N LYS A 238 18.52 -19.37 -36.58
CA LYS A 238 18.83 -20.44 -37.56
C LYS A 238 18.03 -21.71 -37.27
N ASN A 239 17.80 -22.02 -35.99
CA ASN A 239 17.06 -23.21 -35.56
C ASN A 239 15.54 -22.99 -35.46
N LYS A 240 15.04 -21.81 -35.87
CA LYS A 240 13.61 -21.46 -35.92
C LYS A 240 12.92 -21.48 -34.55
N TYR A 241 13.59 -20.95 -33.53
CA TYR A 241 12.95 -20.71 -32.24
C TYR A 241 11.91 -19.59 -32.35
N GLN A 242 10.83 -19.69 -31.57
CA GLN A 242 9.83 -18.61 -31.49
C GLN A 242 10.27 -17.58 -30.46
N LEU A 243 10.36 -16.33 -30.88
CA LEU A 243 10.61 -15.20 -30.00
C LEU A 243 9.40 -14.97 -29.08
N ARG A 244 9.66 -14.82 -27.79
CA ARG A 244 8.67 -14.51 -26.76
C ARG A 244 9.23 -13.49 -25.78
N TYR A 245 9.36 -12.25 -26.23
CA TYR A 245 9.90 -11.16 -25.44
C TYR A 245 8.90 -10.02 -25.41
N THR A 246 8.50 -9.63 -24.21
CA THR A 246 7.54 -8.56 -23.95
C THR A 246 8.23 -7.32 -23.39
N GLY A 247 9.44 -7.47 -22.85
CA GLY A 247 10.15 -6.39 -22.16
C GLY A 247 9.98 -6.42 -20.64
N GLY A 248 9.02 -7.19 -20.11
CA GLY A 248 8.87 -7.50 -18.68
C GLY A 248 9.48 -8.86 -18.36
N MET A 249 10.28 -8.95 -17.31
CA MET A 249 10.96 -10.18 -16.94
C MET A 249 9.99 -11.24 -16.40
N VAL A 250 9.03 -10.84 -15.56
CA VAL A 250 7.95 -11.68 -15.01
C VAL A 250 7.16 -12.39 -16.09
N PRO A 251 6.52 -11.71 -17.06
CA PRO A 251 5.76 -12.39 -18.12
C PRO A 251 6.65 -13.27 -19.00
N ASP A 252 7.90 -12.83 -19.27
CA ASP A 252 8.82 -13.55 -20.14
C ASP A 252 9.38 -14.83 -19.50
N VAL A 253 9.53 -14.87 -18.17
CA VAL A 253 9.93 -16.07 -17.43
C VAL A 253 8.73 -16.97 -17.11
N PHE A 254 7.59 -16.41 -16.72
CA PHE A 254 6.40 -17.20 -16.35
C PHE A 254 5.89 -18.10 -17.49
N GLN A 255 5.96 -17.63 -18.73
CA GLN A 255 5.61 -18.48 -19.87
C GLN A 255 6.49 -19.74 -19.97
N LEU A 256 7.74 -19.72 -19.49
CA LEU A 256 8.61 -20.90 -19.48
C LEU A 256 8.04 -21.97 -18.56
N LEU A 257 7.51 -21.55 -17.40
CA LEU A 257 6.83 -22.41 -16.44
C LEU A 257 5.57 -23.02 -17.07
N VAL A 258 4.71 -22.19 -17.65
CA VAL A 258 3.44 -22.64 -18.27
C VAL A 258 3.66 -23.54 -19.48
N LYS A 259 4.69 -23.26 -20.29
CA LYS A 259 5.01 -24.09 -21.47
C LYS A 259 5.89 -25.29 -21.12
N GLY A 260 6.45 -25.34 -19.91
CA GLY A 260 7.40 -26.34 -19.46
C GLY A 260 8.65 -26.43 -20.34
N LYS A 261 9.03 -25.34 -21.02
CA LYS A 261 10.18 -25.31 -21.94
C LYS A 261 10.64 -23.93 -22.35
N GLY A 262 11.87 -23.88 -22.85
CA GLY A 262 12.47 -22.69 -23.46
C GLY A 262 13.50 -22.02 -22.55
N VAL A 263 13.85 -20.78 -22.89
CA VAL A 263 14.88 -20.02 -22.18
C VAL A 263 14.60 -18.51 -22.18
N PHE A 264 14.87 -17.86 -21.06
CA PHE A 264 15.03 -16.42 -20.92
C PHE A 264 16.50 -16.11 -20.67
N VAL A 265 17.04 -15.08 -21.31
CA VAL A 265 18.40 -14.60 -21.02
C VAL A 265 18.41 -13.08 -20.90
N ASN A 266 19.26 -12.53 -20.04
CA ASN A 266 19.58 -11.11 -19.98
C ASN A 266 21.10 -10.96 -19.75
N PRO A 267 21.91 -11.08 -20.83
CA PRO A 267 23.36 -11.06 -20.73
C PRO A 267 23.88 -9.64 -20.61
N SER A 268 25.14 -9.48 -20.20
CA SER A 268 25.82 -8.18 -20.15
C SER A 268 27.00 -8.10 -21.12
N SER A 269 27.39 -6.87 -21.44
CA SER A 269 28.63 -6.51 -22.12
C SER A 269 29.19 -5.21 -21.53
N ASP A 270 30.34 -4.76 -22.02
CA ASP A 270 30.95 -3.49 -21.56
C ASP A 270 30.08 -2.29 -21.99
N ALA A 271 29.54 -2.30 -23.21
CA ALA A 271 28.65 -1.24 -23.69
C ALA A 271 27.22 -1.34 -23.14
N ALA A 272 26.80 -2.52 -22.64
CA ALA A 272 25.48 -2.77 -22.09
C ALA A 272 25.58 -3.61 -20.80
N PRO A 273 25.94 -2.98 -19.67
CA PRO A 273 26.18 -3.68 -18.40
C PRO A 273 24.90 -4.34 -17.85
N ALA A 274 25.07 -5.25 -16.90
CA ALA A 274 23.95 -5.91 -16.23
C ALA A 274 23.08 -4.87 -15.50
N LYS A 275 21.76 -4.98 -15.69
CA LYS A 275 20.79 -4.04 -15.10
C LYS A 275 19.98 -4.65 -13.96
N LEU A 276 19.72 -5.95 -14.04
CA LEU A 276 18.85 -6.66 -13.10
C LEU A 276 19.54 -6.81 -11.76
N ARG A 277 18.83 -6.48 -10.68
CA ARG A 277 19.32 -6.56 -9.31
C ARG A 277 19.15 -7.96 -8.75
N LEU A 278 20.25 -8.49 -8.21
CA LEU A 278 20.36 -9.87 -7.77
C LEU A 278 19.34 -10.19 -6.66
N LEU A 279 19.20 -9.28 -5.71
CA LEU A 279 18.36 -9.44 -4.52
C LEU A 279 16.85 -9.43 -4.84
N TYR A 280 16.39 -8.50 -5.68
CA TYR A 280 14.95 -8.26 -5.91
C TYR A 280 14.37 -9.11 -7.02
N GLU A 281 15.12 -9.26 -8.12
CA GLU A 281 14.60 -9.86 -9.35
C GLU A 281 15.24 -11.23 -9.60
N VAL A 282 16.58 -11.29 -9.58
CA VAL A 282 17.31 -12.40 -10.22
C VAL A 282 17.29 -13.67 -9.36
N ALA A 283 17.59 -13.57 -8.06
CA ALA A 283 17.62 -14.70 -7.14
C ALA A 283 16.22 -15.28 -6.84
N PRO A 284 15.17 -14.48 -6.60
CA PRO A 284 13.82 -15.01 -6.42
C PRO A 284 13.33 -15.81 -7.64
N LEU A 285 13.54 -15.30 -8.85
CA LEU A 285 13.18 -16.01 -10.08
C LEU A 285 13.99 -17.28 -10.29
N ALA A 286 15.30 -17.25 -10.00
CA ALA A 286 16.13 -18.44 -10.05
C ALA A 286 15.59 -19.54 -9.13
N TYR A 287 15.11 -19.18 -7.94
CA TYR A 287 14.58 -20.12 -6.97
C TYR A 287 13.32 -20.80 -7.48
N ILE A 288 12.39 -20.01 -8.04
CA ILE A 288 11.16 -20.52 -8.66
C ILE A 288 11.47 -21.44 -9.84
N VAL A 289 12.36 -21.02 -10.74
CA VAL A 289 12.73 -21.77 -11.95
C VAL A 289 13.42 -23.09 -11.61
N GLU A 290 14.39 -23.09 -10.69
CA GLU A 290 15.08 -24.33 -10.29
C GLU A 290 14.13 -25.28 -9.53
N LYS A 291 13.23 -24.74 -8.69
CA LYS A 291 12.17 -25.53 -8.04
C LYS A 291 11.19 -26.13 -9.05
N ALA A 292 10.92 -25.43 -10.15
CA ALA A 292 10.11 -25.91 -11.26
C ALA A 292 10.84 -26.89 -12.19
N GLY A 293 12.05 -27.36 -11.84
CA GLY A 293 12.81 -28.34 -12.62
C GLY A 293 13.68 -27.74 -13.74
N GLY A 294 13.80 -26.42 -13.81
CA GLY A 294 14.73 -25.72 -14.69
C GLY A 294 16.12 -25.53 -14.10
N LYS A 295 16.90 -24.66 -14.74
CA LYS A 295 18.21 -24.18 -14.29
C LYS A 295 18.29 -22.67 -14.38
N SER A 296 19.16 -22.08 -13.56
CA SER A 296 19.56 -20.69 -13.63
C SER A 296 21.08 -20.56 -13.78
N SER A 297 21.58 -19.48 -14.37
CA SER A 297 23.02 -19.19 -14.43
C SER A 297 23.34 -17.73 -14.71
N ASN A 298 24.44 -17.21 -14.16
CA ASN A 298 25.03 -15.93 -14.59
C ASN A 298 26.09 -16.07 -15.72
N GLY A 299 26.26 -17.28 -16.24
CA GLY A 299 27.28 -17.67 -17.22
C GLY A 299 28.48 -18.39 -16.61
N LEU A 300 28.61 -18.39 -15.28
CA LEU A 300 29.70 -19.05 -14.55
C LEU A 300 29.19 -20.07 -13.53
N ALA A 301 28.13 -19.73 -12.80
CA ALA A 301 27.52 -20.56 -11.78
C ALA A 301 26.00 -20.35 -11.74
N SER A 302 25.28 -21.23 -11.05
CA SER A 302 23.86 -21.00 -10.75
C SER A 302 23.70 -19.69 -9.99
N ILE A 303 22.63 -18.96 -10.30
CA ILE A 303 22.30 -17.70 -9.62
C ILE A 303 22.14 -17.92 -8.12
N LEU A 304 21.58 -19.06 -7.71
CA LEU A 304 21.32 -19.33 -6.31
C LEU A 304 22.61 -19.48 -5.49
N ASP A 305 23.74 -19.78 -6.13
CA ASP A 305 25.05 -19.90 -5.50
C ASP A 305 25.84 -18.57 -5.50
N VAL A 306 25.30 -17.51 -6.12
CA VAL A 306 25.91 -16.18 -6.12
C VAL A 306 25.61 -15.49 -4.80
N LYS A 307 26.66 -15.00 -4.14
CA LYS A 307 26.53 -14.24 -2.89
C LYS A 307 25.99 -12.84 -3.16
N ILE A 308 24.93 -12.46 -2.44
CA ILE A 308 24.39 -11.11 -2.39
C ILE A 308 25.22 -10.33 -1.36
N SER A 309 26.13 -9.49 -1.83
CA SER A 309 27.02 -8.65 -1.01
C SER A 309 26.43 -7.27 -0.75
N SER A 310 25.61 -6.76 -1.67
CA SER A 310 24.94 -5.47 -1.60
C SER A 310 23.52 -5.54 -2.18
N THR A 311 22.65 -4.64 -1.74
CA THR A 311 21.30 -4.47 -2.27
C THR A 311 21.27 -4.01 -3.74
N ASP A 312 22.35 -3.41 -4.26
CA ASP A 312 22.50 -3.02 -5.68
C ASP A 312 23.39 -3.98 -6.48
N ASP A 313 23.71 -5.17 -5.96
CA ASP A 313 24.43 -6.17 -6.75
C ASP A 313 23.63 -6.53 -8.00
N ARG A 314 24.27 -6.50 -9.18
CA ARG A 314 23.63 -6.82 -10.46
C ARG A 314 24.23 -8.05 -11.09
N SER A 315 23.40 -8.83 -11.77
CA SER A 315 23.84 -10.05 -12.44
C SER A 315 23.23 -10.16 -13.83
N PRO A 316 24.02 -10.58 -14.85
CA PRO A 316 23.42 -11.17 -16.03
C PRO A 316 22.79 -12.50 -15.65
N VAL A 317 21.85 -12.99 -16.46
CA VAL A 317 21.16 -14.23 -16.13
C VAL A 317 20.67 -15.01 -17.34
N ALA A 318 20.55 -16.33 -17.17
CA ALA A 318 19.75 -17.22 -17.98
C ALA A 318 18.87 -18.08 -17.08
N TYR A 319 17.61 -18.29 -17.49
CA TYR A 319 16.65 -19.22 -16.90
C TYR A 319 16.08 -20.12 -17.99
N GLY A 320 15.96 -21.41 -17.73
CA GLY A 320 15.34 -22.31 -18.71
C GLY A 320 15.63 -23.77 -18.45
N SER A 321 15.61 -24.57 -19.51
CA SER A 321 16.04 -25.96 -19.42
C SER A 321 17.54 -26.07 -19.16
N ALA A 322 17.96 -27.23 -18.64
CA ALA A 322 19.37 -27.51 -18.42
C ALA A 322 20.21 -27.33 -19.69
N ASP A 323 19.73 -27.82 -20.84
CA ASP A 323 20.44 -27.72 -22.12
C ASP A 323 20.57 -26.28 -22.64
N GLU A 324 19.52 -25.45 -22.49
CA GLU A 324 19.58 -24.05 -22.92
C GLU A 324 20.48 -23.21 -22.01
N VAL A 325 20.45 -23.45 -20.70
CA VAL A 325 21.32 -22.75 -19.73
C VAL A 325 22.77 -23.17 -19.91
N GLU A 326 23.04 -24.43 -20.21
CA GLU A 326 24.38 -24.90 -20.53
C GLU A 326 24.88 -24.28 -21.84
N ARG A 327 24.04 -24.19 -22.87
CA ARG A 327 24.38 -23.48 -24.11
C ARG A 327 24.69 -22.01 -23.87
N TYR A 328 23.93 -21.35 -22.99
CA TYR A 328 24.22 -19.99 -22.55
C TYR A 328 25.59 -19.90 -21.86
N ASN A 329 25.93 -20.81 -20.94
CA ASN A 329 27.24 -20.85 -20.31
C ASN A 329 28.38 -21.04 -21.32
N GLN A 330 28.19 -21.95 -22.28
CA GLN A 330 29.19 -22.27 -23.30
C GLN A 330 29.43 -21.14 -24.28
N LEU A 331 28.39 -20.43 -24.73
CA LEU A 331 28.54 -19.35 -25.70
C LEU A 331 28.83 -18.02 -25.04
N VAL A 332 28.10 -17.67 -23.99
CA VAL A 332 28.14 -16.35 -23.35
C VAL A 332 29.09 -16.32 -22.15
N GLY A 333 29.09 -17.38 -21.34
CA GLY A 333 29.95 -17.50 -20.16
C GLY A 333 31.44 -17.68 -20.50
N SER A 334 31.75 -18.42 -21.56
CA SER A 334 33.13 -18.66 -22.02
C SER A 334 33.84 -17.39 -22.51
N ALA A 335 33.11 -16.42 -23.08
CA ALA A 335 33.66 -15.13 -23.48
C ALA A 335 34.17 -14.29 -22.29
N LYS A 336 33.66 -14.54 -21.07
CA LYS A 336 34.17 -13.91 -19.83
C LYS A 336 35.45 -14.56 -19.32
N SER A 337 35.66 -15.85 -19.58
CA SER A 337 36.88 -16.59 -19.18
C SER A 337 38.14 -16.07 -19.87
N GLU A 338 38.03 -15.62 -21.13
CA GLU A 338 39.18 -15.00 -21.83
C GLU A 338 39.51 -13.59 -21.30
N MET A 339 38.54 -12.86 -20.74
CA MET A 339 38.72 -11.50 -20.22
C MET A 339 39.15 -11.45 -18.74
N THR A 340 38.75 -12.42 -17.90
CA THR A 340 39.17 -12.47 -16.48
C THR A 340 40.67 -12.73 -16.29
N SER A 341 41.37 -13.18 -17.34
CA SER A 341 42.84 -13.32 -17.33
C SER A 341 43.63 -11.99 -17.43
N LYS A 342 42.97 -10.87 -17.76
CA LYS A 342 43.63 -9.56 -17.97
C LYS A 342 43.29 -8.46 -16.96
N ALA A 343 42.38 -8.70 -16.02
CA ALA A 343 41.91 -7.69 -15.08
C ALA A 343 42.59 -7.75 -13.69
N ASN A 344 43.76 -8.38 -13.58
CA ASN A 344 44.50 -8.49 -12.31
C ASN A 344 45.81 -7.70 -12.37
N THR A 345 45.72 -6.38 -12.54
CA THR A 345 46.76 -5.43 -12.11
C THR A 345 46.17 -4.03 -12.00
N MET A 346 46.57 -3.30 -10.96
CA MET A 346 46.22 -1.91 -10.59
C MET A 346 45.04 -1.75 -9.64
N MET A 347 45.28 -2.13 -8.37
CA MET A 347 44.84 -1.31 -7.24
C MET A 347 45.80 -0.12 -7.12
N THR A 348 45.29 1.10 -7.01
CA THR A 348 45.80 2.14 -6.10
C THR A 348 44.76 3.24 -5.88
N ASP A 349 44.64 3.60 -4.61
CA ASP A 349 43.97 4.72 -3.96
C ASP A 349 43.39 5.85 -4.83
N THR A 350 42.11 6.16 -4.59
CA THR A 350 41.61 7.54 -4.60
C THR A 350 40.56 7.71 -3.50
N GLN A 351 40.81 8.66 -2.60
CA GLN A 351 39.88 9.13 -1.57
C GLN A 351 38.66 9.82 -2.21
N PRO A 352 37.48 9.79 -1.56
CA PRO A 352 36.33 10.54 -2.06
C PRO A 352 36.55 12.04 -1.87
N ALA A 353 36.32 12.79 -2.94
CA ALA A 353 36.27 14.24 -2.93
C ALA A 353 35.04 14.70 -2.13
N ALA A 354 35.25 15.65 -1.23
CA ALA A 354 34.23 16.29 -0.42
C ALA A 354 33.11 16.86 -1.30
N ALA A 355 31.87 16.50 -0.97
CA ALA A 355 30.69 17.19 -1.43
C ALA A 355 30.75 18.64 -0.96
N GLN A 356 30.58 19.58 -1.89
CA GLN A 356 30.54 21.01 -1.59
C GLN A 356 29.24 21.32 -0.85
N GLU A 357 29.36 21.63 0.45
CA GLU A 357 28.33 22.34 1.21
C GLU A 357 28.09 23.70 0.55
N GLN A 358 26.89 23.88 0.01
CA GLN A 358 26.37 25.21 -0.29
C GLN A 358 26.01 25.89 1.04
N GLN A 359 26.61 27.05 1.28
CA GLN A 359 26.30 27.91 2.41
C GLN A 359 24.79 28.24 2.44
N GLN A 360 24.05 27.63 3.36
CA GLN A 360 22.68 28.01 3.71
C GLN A 360 22.71 29.26 4.58
N GLY A 361 21.89 30.25 4.23
CA GLY A 361 21.69 31.45 5.04
C GLY A 361 20.96 31.14 6.36
N GLU A 362 21.12 32.04 7.34
CA GLU A 362 20.48 32.02 8.66
C GLU A 362 18.96 32.26 8.58
N GLY A 363 18.17 31.31 8.06
CA GLY A 363 16.72 31.47 7.97
C GLY A 363 15.95 30.20 8.29
N ILE A 364 14.68 30.36 8.67
CA ILE A 364 13.81 29.24 9.04
C ILE A 364 13.35 28.52 7.77
N LYS A 365 13.41 27.19 7.78
CA LYS A 365 12.87 26.30 6.77
C LYS A 365 11.43 25.91 7.13
N LEU A 366 10.52 26.03 6.17
CA LEU A 366 9.11 25.66 6.32
C LEU A 366 8.78 24.49 5.40
N VAL A 367 8.30 23.39 5.98
CA VAL A 367 7.88 22.17 5.27
C VAL A 367 6.34 22.12 5.27
N LEU A 368 5.72 22.25 4.11
CA LEU A 368 4.27 22.12 3.94
C LEU A 368 3.93 20.67 3.61
N THR A 369 3.09 20.03 4.40
CA THR A 369 2.64 18.67 4.07
C THR A 369 1.64 18.69 2.92
N ASN A 370 1.66 17.68 2.07
CA ASN A 370 0.64 17.39 1.07
C ASN A 370 0.33 15.88 1.16
N PRO A 371 -0.91 15.47 1.45
CA PRO A 371 -2.12 16.28 1.48
C PRO A 371 -2.27 17.09 2.78
N ARG A 372 -3.01 18.19 2.68
CA ARG A 372 -3.41 19.08 3.78
C ARG A 372 -4.75 19.75 3.43
N GLY A 373 -5.41 20.33 4.43
CA GLY A 373 -6.62 21.13 4.17
C GLY A 373 -7.80 20.27 3.74
N PHE A 374 -8.73 20.83 2.96
CA PHE A 374 -9.97 20.17 2.55
C PHE A 374 -9.81 18.74 2.03
N CYS A 375 -10.64 17.82 2.51
CA CYS A 375 -10.86 16.53 1.87
C CYS A 375 -12.13 16.55 1.03
N GLU A 376 -12.30 15.57 0.14
CA GLU A 376 -13.43 15.57 -0.79
C GLU A 376 -14.80 15.47 -0.09
N GLY A 377 -14.88 14.78 1.06
CA GLY A 377 -16.12 14.76 1.85
C GLY A 377 -16.54 16.15 2.35
N VAL A 378 -15.57 17.00 2.66
CA VAL A 378 -15.78 18.40 3.06
C VAL A 378 -16.14 19.26 1.87
N VAL A 379 -15.41 19.14 0.75
CA VAL A 379 -15.69 19.88 -0.50
C VAL A 379 -17.13 19.63 -0.94
N ARG A 380 -17.52 18.36 -1.09
CA ARG A 380 -18.90 17.97 -1.44
C ARG A 380 -19.94 18.58 -0.51
N ALA A 381 -19.68 18.59 0.80
CA ALA A 381 -20.63 19.09 1.78
C ALA A 381 -20.81 20.62 1.70
N ILE A 382 -19.72 21.35 1.50
CA ILE A 382 -19.75 22.80 1.27
C ILE A 382 -20.48 23.09 -0.05
N ASP A 383 -20.11 22.42 -1.14
CA ASP A 383 -20.72 22.61 -2.46
C ASP A 383 -22.23 22.29 -2.43
N THR A 384 -22.64 21.29 -1.66
CA THR A 384 -24.07 20.97 -1.46
C THR A 384 -24.83 22.18 -0.90
N VAL A 385 -24.27 22.86 0.10
CA VAL A 385 -24.90 24.04 0.70
C VAL A 385 -24.84 25.22 -0.27
N GLU A 386 -23.73 25.43 -0.96
CA GLU A 386 -23.59 26.53 -1.92
C GLU A 386 -24.50 26.39 -3.13
N GLU A 387 -24.63 25.20 -3.70
CA GLU A 387 -25.54 24.93 -4.81
C GLU A 387 -27.02 25.00 -4.36
N ALA A 388 -27.34 24.57 -3.14
CA ALA A 388 -28.69 24.75 -2.58
C ALA A 388 -29.04 26.24 -2.43
N LEU A 389 -28.09 27.08 -1.97
CA LEU A 389 -28.27 28.54 -1.91
C LEU A 389 -28.44 29.15 -3.29
N LYS A 390 -27.67 28.70 -4.30
CA LYS A 390 -27.80 29.18 -5.69
C LYS A 390 -29.16 28.82 -6.28
N LEU A 391 -29.64 27.60 -6.02
CA LEU A 391 -30.88 27.07 -6.58
C LEU A 391 -32.13 27.66 -5.91
N TRP A 392 -32.17 27.67 -4.57
CA TRP A 392 -33.39 27.99 -3.81
C TRP A 392 -33.34 29.35 -3.10
N GLY A 393 -32.17 29.97 -3.01
CA GLY A 393 -31.97 31.19 -2.22
C GLY A 393 -32.02 30.94 -0.69
N PRO A 394 -31.73 31.97 0.12
CA PRO A 394 -31.82 31.88 1.56
C PRO A 394 -33.27 32.03 2.08
N PRO A 395 -33.60 31.45 3.26
CA PRO A 395 -32.71 30.71 4.14
C PRO A 395 -32.54 29.23 3.72
N ILE A 396 -31.35 28.68 3.97
CA ILE A 396 -31.10 27.23 3.90
C ILE A 396 -30.78 26.72 5.31
N TYR A 397 -31.55 25.74 5.79
CA TYR A 397 -31.32 25.14 7.10
C TYR A 397 -30.37 23.95 6.99
N VAL A 398 -29.41 23.87 7.91
CA VAL A 398 -28.45 22.77 7.99
C VAL A 398 -28.45 22.20 9.41
N LYS A 399 -28.64 20.89 9.56
CA LYS A 399 -28.56 20.20 10.86
C LYS A 399 -27.09 19.97 11.23
N HIS A 400 -26.69 20.51 12.38
CA HIS A 400 -25.31 20.70 12.83
C HIS A 400 -24.54 21.68 11.95
N GLU A 401 -23.34 22.07 12.38
CA GLU A 401 -22.37 22.69 11.46
C GLU A 401 -22.06 21.75 10.29
N ILE A 402 -22.03 22.27 9.06
CA ILE A 402 -21.82 21.44 7.85
C ILE A 402 -20.50 20.66 7.92
N VAL A 403 -19.47 21.30 8.48
CA VAL A 403 -18.13 20.79 8.81
C VAL A 403 -17.63 21.52 10.06
N HIS A 404 -16.76 20.90 10.86
CA HIS A 404 -16.15 21.56 12.03
C HIS A 404 -15.04 22.53 11.60
N ASN A 405 -15.43 23.70 11.07
CA ASN A 405 -14.55 24.83 10.81
C ASN A 405 -15.33 26.16 10.85
N ARG A 406 -15.04 26.98 11.87
CA ARG A 406 -15.77 28.24 12.06
C ARG A 406 -15.67 29.22 10.89
N ILE A 407 -14.52 29.30 10.20
CA ILE A 407 -14.36 30.19 9.04
C ILE A 407 -15.31 29.79 7.91
N VAL A 408 -15.43 28.49 7.63
CA VAL A 408 -16.38 27.96 6.65
C VAL A 408 -17.82 28.22 7.07
N CYS A 409 -18.17 27.90 8.32
CA CYS A 409 -19.53 28.09 8.83
C CYS A 409 -19.94 29.58 8.84
N ASP A 410 -19.06 30.49 9.25
CA ASP A 410 -19.36 31.92 9.28
C ASP A 410 -19.49 32.50 7.85
N ARG A 411 -18.70 32.01 6.88
CA ARG A 411 -18.88 32.33 5.44
C ARG A 411 -20.27 31.93 4.94
N LEU A 412 -20.74 30.72 5.30
CA LEU A 412 -22.05 30.21 4.89
C LEU A 412 -23.21 30.93 5.59
N LYS A 413 -23.09 31.24 6.89
CA LYS A 413 -24.08 32.06 7.62
C LYS A 413 -24.28 33.42 6.95
N ASN A 414 -23.19 34.07 6.54
CA ASN A 414 -23.23 35.35 5.83
C ASN A 414 -23.91 35.26 4.45
N LYS A 415 -23.97 34.07 3.84
CA LYS A 415 -24.73 33.80 2.60
C LYS A 415 -26.19 33.42 2.86
N GLY A 416 -26.63 33.32 4.12
CA GLY A 416 -28.01 33.05 4.51
C GLY A 416 -28.29 31.61 4.96
N VAL A 417 -27.26 30.87 5.37
CA VAL A 417 -27.41 29.53 5.98
C VAL A 417 -27.73 29.66 7.47
N ILE A 418 -28.66 28.84 7.95
CA ILE A 418 -29.04 28.74 9.36
C ILE A 418 -28.69 27.34 9.86
N PHE A 419 -27.65 27.25 10.68
CA PHE A 419 -27.28 26.00 11.36
C PHE A 419 -28.19 25.79 12.57
N ILE A 420 -28.80 24.61 12.67
CA ILE A 420 -29.76 24.25 13.72
C ILE A 420 -29.37 22.96 14.42
N GLU A 421 -29.86 22.80 15.64
CA GLU A 421 -29.79 21.54 16.38
C GLU A 421 -31.15 20.87 16.50
N ASP A 422 -32.23 21.60 16.78
CA ASP A 422 -33.56 21.01 16.79
C ASP A 422 -34.26 21.19 15.44
N LEU A 423 -34.68 20.08 14.82
CA LEU A 423 -35.45 20.13 13.58
C LEU A 423 -36.78 20.86 13.75
N ASN A 424 -37.32 20.98 14.97
CA ASN A 424 -38.54 21.75 15.23
C ASN A 424 -38.41 23.25 14.91
N GLU A 425 -37.17 23.77 14.84
CA GLU A 425 -36.89 25.17 14.48
C GLU A 425 -37.06 25.45 12.98
N VAL A 426 -37.08 24.41 12.15
CA VAL A 426 -37.21 24.53 10.68
C VAL A 426 -38.70 24.68 10.34
N PRO A 427 -39.17 25.63 9.51
CA PRO A 427 -40.57 25.67 9.10
C PRO A 427 -40.99 24.39 8.33
N GLU A 428 -42.25 23.98 8.46
CA GLU A 428 -42.77 22.81 7.72
C GLU A 428 -42.67 23.02 6.20
N GLY A 429 -42.27 21.97 5.46
CA GLY A 429 -42.06 22.05 4.01
C GLY A 429 -40.72 22.67 3.57
N GLU A 430 -39.91 23.21 4.49
CA GLU A 430 -38.61 23.78 4.16
C GLU A 430 -37.52 22.72 3.93
N LYS A 431 -36.39 23.18 3.38
CA LYS A 431 -35.26 22.35 2.97
C LYS A 431 -34.34 22.19 4.17
N ILE A 432 -33.88 20.96 4.39
CA ILE A 432 -32.94 20.63 5.46
C ILE A 432 -31.76 19.86 4.88
N ILE A 433 -30.55 20.38 5.11
CA ILE A 433 -29.31 19.72 4.73
C ILE A 433 -28.71 19.02 5.96
N TYR A 434 -28.32 17.76 5.82
CA TYR A 434 -27.59 17.03 6.87
C TYR A 434 -26.08 17.22 6.71
N SER A 435 -25.37 17.44 7.82
CA SER A 435 -23.91 17.69 7.81
C SER A 435 -23.08 16.52 7.23
N ALA A 436 -21.81 16.78 6.92
CA ALA A 436 -20.88 15.77 6.45
C ALA A 436 -20.67 14.59 7.42
N HIS A 437 -20.92 14.81 8.71
CA HIS A 437 -20.70 13.85 9.80
C HIS A 437 -21.79 12.77 9.91
N GLY A 438 -22.87 12.87 9.14
CA GLY A 438 -24.02 11.97 9.26
C GLY A 438 -25.00 12.38 10.35
N ILE A 439 -26.18 11.77 10.30
CA ILE A 439 -27.24 11.93 11.30
C ILE A 439 -27.86 10.56 11.63
N PRO A 440 -28.42 10.39 12.85
CA PRO A 440 -29.08 9.15 13.22
C PRO A 440 -30.45 9.02 12.50
N PRO A 441 -30.97 7.80 12.30
CA PRO A 441 -32.25 7.56 11.62
C PRO A 441 -33.44 8.34 12.20
N GLU A 442 -33.49 8.53 13.53
CA GLU A 442 -34.55 9.28 14.22
C GLU A 442 -34.68 10.73 13.74
N VAL A 443 -33.58 11.37 13.35
CA VAL A 443 -33.60 12.74 12.78
C VAL A 443 -34.31 12.75 11.43
N ARG A 444 -34.14 11.69 10.62
CA ARG A 444 -34.86 11.56 9.34
C ARG A 444 -36.34 11.31 9.55
N ASP A 445 -36.71 10.57 10.59
CA ASP A 445 -38.11 10.33 10.91
C ASP A 445 -38.83 11.62 11.29
N VAL A 446 -38.18 12.49 12.07
CA VAL A 446 -38.70 13.84 12.37
C VAL A 446 -38.82 14.68 11.10
N ALA A 447 -37.81 14.67 10.22
CA ALA A 447 -37.86 15.42 8.96
C ALA A 447 -39.05 15.01 8.08
N LYS A 448 -39.30 13.70 7.95
CA LYS A 448 -40.45 13.16 7.22
C LYS A 448 -41.78 13.55 7.85
N GLN A 449 -41.90 13.47 9.17
CA GLN A 449 -43.12 13.88 9.88
C GLN A 449 -43.45 15.35 9.67
N ARG A 450 -42.42 16.19 9.51
CA ARG A 450 -42.53 17.63 9.28
C ARG A 450 -42.47 18.01 7.78
N ASN A 451 -42.64 17.03 6.90
CA ASN A 451 -42.64 17.20 5.43
C ASN A 451 -41.45 18.03 4.90
N LEU A 452 -40.27 17.90 5.53
CA LEU A 452 -39.08 18.66 5.11
C LEU A 452 -38.47 18.05 3.84
N MET A 453 -37.88 18.91 3.01
CA MET A 453 -37.13 18.48 1.82
C MET A 453 -35.69 18.14 2.23
N GLU A 454 -35.41 16.85 2.39
CA GLU A 454 -34.11 16.34 2.86
C GLU A 454 -33.03 16.38 1.75
N VAL A 455 -31.88 16.95 2.08
CA VAL A 455 -30.67 16.91 1.23
C VAL A 455 -29.51 16.37 2.07
N ASP A 456 -28.98 15.22 1.69
CA ASP A 456 -28.01 14.50 2.52
C ASP A 456 -26.55 14.76 2.08
N ALA A 457 -25.88 15.67 2.79
CA ALA A 457 -24.48 16.00 2.57
C ALA A 457 -23.50 15.09 3.32
N THR A 458 -23.98 14.02 3.99
CA THR A 458 -23.13 13.04 4.69
C THR A 458 -22.01 12.55 3.77
N CYS A 459 -20.79 12.51 4.30
CA CYS A 459 -19.64 11.99 3.57
C CYS A 459 -19.87 10.52 3.19
N PRO A 460 -19.63 10.10 1.93
CA PRO A 460 -19.82 8.71 1.51
C PRO A 460 -19.06 7.68 2.36
N LEU A 461 -17.92 8.06 2.94
CA LEU A 461 -17.14 7.19 3.83
C LEU A 461 -17.76 7.05 5.23
N VAL A 462 -18.50 8.05 5.70
CA VAL A 462 -19.34 7.93 6.91
C VAL A 462 -20.56 7.06 6.60
N THR A 463 -21.20 7.27 5.44
CA THR A 463 -22.31 6.42 4.98
C THR A 463 -21.89 4.95 4.88
N LYS A 464 -20.67 4.66 4.43
CA LYS A 464 -20.09 3.30 4.44
C LYS A 464 -20.15 2.70 5.84
N VAL A 465 -19.69 3.42 6.87
CA VAL A 465 -19.71 2.94 8.26
C VAL A 465 -21.15 2.70 8.74
N HIS A 466 -22.08 3.62 8.48
CA HIS A 466 -23.50 3.45 8.78
C HIS A 466 -24.10 2.18 8.14
N VAL A 467 -23.81 1.95 6.85
CA VAL A 467 -24.30 0.78 6.11
C VAL A 467 -23.76 -0.52 6.71
N TYR A 468 -22.49 -0.56 7.08
CA TYR A 468 -21.91 -1.73 7.72
C TYR A 468 -22.49 -1.98 9.11
N ALA A 469 -22.60 -0.95 9.96
CA ALA A 469 -23.20 -1.08 11.30
C ALA A 469 -24.62 -1.65 11.22
N LYS A 470 -25.46 -1.06 10.35
CA LYS A 470 -26.84 -1.50 10.12
C LYS A 470 -26.92 -2.93 9.58
N ARG A 471 -26.08 -3.29 8.61
CA ARG A 471 -26.07 -4.62 8.00
C ARG A 471 -25.64 -5.68 9.01
N LYS A 472 -24.55 -5.44 9.74
CA LYS A 472 -23.99 -6.40 10.69
C LYS A 472 -24.91 -6.61 11.89
N ALA A 473 -25.58 -5.56 12.37
CA ALA A 473 -26.63 -5.69 13.37
C ALA A 473 -27.78 -6.62 12.88
N LYS A 474 -28.24 -6.46 11.63
CA LYS A 474 -29.24 -7.36 11.03
C LYS A 474 -28.77 -8.81 10.90
N GLU A 475 -27.47 -9.03 10.75
CA GLU A 475 -26.83 -10.36 10.72
C GLU A 475 -26.59 -10.96 12.13
N GLY A 476 -27.07 -10.26 13.17
CA GLY A 476 -26.97 -10.68 14.57
C GLY A 476 -25.62 -10.38 15.22
N TYR A 477 -24.80 -9.49 14.65
CA TYR A 477 -23.56 -9.05 15.29
C TYR A 477 -23.81 -7.92 16.27
N HIS A 478 -23.11 -7.93 17.41
CA HIS A 478 -22.94 -6.74 18.24
C HIS A 478 -21.81 -5.88 17.67
N ILE A 479 -22.07 -4.58 17.55
CA ILE A 479 -21.16 -3.61 16.96
C ILE A 479 -20.35 -2.93 18.06
N ILE A 480 -19.03 -2.99 17.94
CA ILE A 480 -18.10 -2.29 18.82
C ILE A 480 -17.60 -1.07 18.05
N LEU A 481 -18.12 0.11 18.39
CA LEU A 481 -17.80 1.36 17.72
C LEU A 481 -16.67 2.07 18.47
N ILE A 482 -15.48 2.09 17.90
CA ILE A 482 -14.34 2.81 18.45
C ILE A 482 -14.47 4.28 18.05
N GLY A 483 -14.58 5.19 19.01
CA GLY A 483 -14.70 6.62 18.73
C GLY A 483 -15.25 7.42 19.90
N HIS A 484 -15.13 8.74 19.83
CA HIS A 484 -15.52 9.62 20.94
C HIS A 484 -17.04 9.66 21.12
N ALA A 485 -17.54 9.36 22.32
CA ALA A 485 -18.97 9.17 22.56
C ALA A 485 -19.82 10.43 22.35
N ASP A 486 -19.21 11.60 22.52
CA ASP A 486 -19.85 12.91 22.35
C ASP A 486 -19.77 13.45 20.91
N HIS A 487 -19.05 12.77 20.01
CA HIS A 487 -18.89 13.24 18.63
C HIS A 487 -20.12 12.89 17.78
N VAL A 488 -20.60 13.87 17.00
CA VAL A 488 -21.81 13.75 16.17
C VAL A 488 -21.78 12.57 15.19
N GLU A 489 -20.62 12.25 14.64
CA GLU A 489 -20.43 11.07 13.76
C GLU A 489 -20.61 9.73 14.50
N THR A 490 -20.10 9.65 15.73
CA THR A 490 -20.23 8.46 16.58
C THR A 490 -21.68 8.27 16.99
N ILE A 491 -22.36 9.37 17.35
CA ILE A 491 -23.79 9.38 17.70
C ILE A 491 -24.62 8.94 16.48
N GLY A 492 -24.34 9.48 15.29
CA GLY A 492 -24.99 9.11 14.04
C GLY A 492 -24.83 7.63 13.71
N THR A 493 -23.60 7.11 13.82
CA THR A 493 -23.29 5.70 13.55
C THR A 493 -23.98 4.77 14.56
N LYS A 494 -23.89 5.08 15.86
CA LYS A 494 -24.60 4.33 16.92
C LYS A 494 -26.11 4.31 16.68
N GLY A 495 -26.68 5.42 16.20
CA GLY A 495 -28.10 5.55 15.91
C GLY A 495 -28.63 4.58 14.85
N GLU A 496 -27.79 4.03 13.97
CA GLU A 496 -28.22 3.03 12.98
C GLU A 496 -28.58 1.67 13.61
N ALA A 497 -28.01 1.35 14.78
CA ALA A 497 -28.25 0.11 15.51
C ALA A 497 -28.06 0.34 17.04
N PRO A 498 -28.91 1.15 17.69
CA PRO A 498 -28.66 1.67 19.04
C PRO A 498 -28.59 0.59 20.11
N ASP A 499 -29.42 -0.45 20.01
CA ASP A 499 -29.49 -1.55 20.97
C ASP A 499 -28.35 -2.57 20.79
N GLN A 500 -27.66 -2.54 19.65
CA GLN A 500 -26.58 -3.48 19.31
C GLN A 500 -25.23 -2.79 19.08
N THR A 501 -25.07 -1.55 19.56
CA THR A 501 -23.81 -0.81 19.39
C THR A 501 -23.28 -0.32 20.73
N THR A 502 -22.06 -0.74 21.07
CA THR A 502 -21.31 -0.25 22.23
C THR A 502 -20.17 0.63 21.77
N ILE A 503 -20.06 1.84 22.33
CA ILE A 503 -18.96 2.75 22.06
C ILE A 503 -17.79 2.43 23.00
N VAL A 504 -16.57 2.43 22.47
CA VAL A 504 -15.33 2.31 23.24
C VAL A 504 -14.37 3.44 22.86
N GLU A 505 -13.70 4.02 23.85
CA GLU A 505 -12.76 5.14 23.68
C GLU A 505 -11.34 4.79 24.10
N SER A 506 -11.17 3.66 24.80
CA SER A 506 -9.89 3.25 25.37
C SER A 506 -9.72 1.72 25.43
N VAL A 507 -8.47 1.29 25.63
CA VAL A 507 -8.16 -0.11 25.94
C VAL A 507 -8.91 -0.57 27.20
N GLN A 508 -9.08 0.30 28.20
CA GLN A 508 -9.80 -0.06 29.42
C GLN A 508 -11.28 -0.36 29.16
N ASP A 509 -11.92 0.36 28.22
CA ASP A 509 -13.29 0.09 27.82
C ASP A 509 -13.42 -1.28 27.17
N VAL A 510 -12.47 -1.64 26.29
CA VAL A 510 -12.37 -2.97 25.68
C VAL A 510 -12.28 -4.05 26.76
N MET A 511 -11.48 -3.84 27.80
CA MET A 511 -11.33 -4.78 28.92
C MET A 511 -12.61 -4.95 29.76
N ASN A 512 -13.49 -3.95 29.75
CA ASN A 512 -14.75 -3.95 30.47
C ASN A 512 -15.93 -4.47 29.64
N LEU A 513 -15.71 -4.83 28.36
CA LEU A 513 -16.77 -5.35 27.50
C LEU A 513 -17.33 -6.69 28.03
N PRO A 514 -18.66 -6.86 28.08
CA PRO A 514 -19.33 -8.00 28.71
C PRO A 514 -19.49 -9.22 27.78
N PHE A 515 -18.93 -9.19 26.57
CA PHE A 515 -19.10 -10.24 25.57
C PHE A 515 -18.21 -11.44 25.81
N THR A 516 -18.64 -12.59 25.29
CA THR A 516 -17.98 -13.89 25.33
C THR A 516 -17.47 -14.29 23.95
N GLU A 517 -16.69 -15.38 23.86
CA GLU A 517 -16.17 -15.92 22.59
C GLU A 517 -17.24 -16.42 21.61
N ASN A 518 -18.47 -16.68 22.10
CA ASN A 518 -19.58 -17.16 21.28
C ASN A 518 -20.39 -16.03 20.63
N ASP A 519 -20.16 -14.78 21.05
CA ASP A 519 -20.88 -13.63 20.53
C ASP A 519 -20.33 -13.25 19.16
N LYS A 520 -21.22 -12.96 18.21
CA LYS A 520 -20.83 -12.44 16.89
C LYS A 520 -20.48 -10.97 17.06
N LEU A 521 -19.19 -10.63 16.93
CA LEU A 521 -18.71 -9.26 17.15
C LEU A 521 -18.18 -8.65 15.86
N PHE A 522 -18.53 -7.39 15.62
CA PHE A 522 -18.04 -6.60 14.50
C PHE A 522 -17.57 -5.25 15.03
N TYR A 523 -16.37 -4.81 14.69
CA TYR A 523 -15.91 -3.48 15.07
C TYR A 523 -15.85 -2.53 13.88
N ALA A 524 -16.15 -1.27 14.15
CA ALA A 524 -15.97 -0.15 13.24
C ALA A 524 -15.37 1.01 14.03
N THR A 525 -14.84 2.01 13.32
CA THR A 525 -14.25 3.20 13.94
C THR A 525 -14.94 4.46 13.45
N GLN A 526 -14.86 5.52 14.24
CA GLN A 526 -14.99 6.88 13.74
C GLN A 526 -13.92 7.13 12.67
N THR A 527 -14.27 7.87 11.61
CA THR A 527 -13.44 8.04 10.40
C THR A 527 -12.22 8.94 10.62
N THR A 528 -12.23 9.76 11.69
CA THR A 528 -11.22 10.80 11.96
C THR A 528 -10.31 10.52 13.16
N LEU A 529 -10.23 9.27 13.63
CA LEU A 529 -9.41 8.93 14.79
C LEU A 529 -7.89 8.99 14.51
N SER A 530 -7.11 9.06 15.59
CA SER A 530 -5.67 8.82 15.54
C SER A 530 -5.42 7.38 15.13
N MET A 531 -4.56 7.18 14.13
CA MET A 531 -4.12 5.84 13.75
C MET A 531 -3.35 5.16 14.88
N ASP A 532 -2.57 5.94 15.63
CA ASP A 532 -1.74 5.44 16.74
C ASP A 532 -2.65 4.98 17.91
N ASP A 533 -3.62 5.81 18.35
CA ASP A 533 -4.55 5.45 19.44
C ASP A 533 -5.46 4.28 19.05
N CYS A 534 -5.93 4.27 17.80
CA CYS A 534 -6.81 3.22 17.32
C CYS A 534 -6.08 1.87 17.22
N LYS A 535 -4.77 1.87 16.96
CA LYS A 535 -3.95 0.65 16.89
C LYS A 535 -4.00 -0.11 18.23
N ASP A 536 -3.83 0.58 19.34
CA ASP A 536 -3.81 -0.04 20.67
C ASP A 536 -5.19 -0.58 21.08
N ILE A 537 -6.26 0.17 20.81
CA ILE A 537 -7.64 -0.27 21.11
C ILE A 537 -7.99 -1.50 20.26
N VAL A 538 -7.65 -1.49 18.97
CA VAL A 538 -7.91 -2.62 18.05
C VAL A 538 -7.07 -3.84 18.44
N ALA A 539 -5.81 -3.66 18.84
CA ALA A 539 -4.96 -4.74 19.31
C ALA A 539 -5.53 -5.41 20.56
N ALA A 540 -5.93 -4.62 21.56
CA ALA A 540 -6.61 -5.12 22.76
C ALA A 540 -7.92 -5.85 22.41
N LEU A 541 -8.67 -5.31 21.45
CA LEU A 541 -9.95 -5.90 21.02
C LEU A 541 -9.75 -7.25 20.33
N LYS A 542 -8.81 -7.36 19.39
CA LYS A 542 -8.49 -8.62 18.69
C LYS A 542 -7.88 -9.65 19.63
N LEU A 543 -7.09 -9.22 20.61
CA LEU A 543 -6.54 -10.12 21.62
C LEU A 543 -7.65 -10.72 22.49
N ARG A 544 -8.62 -9.91 22.91
CA ARG A 544 -9.74 -10.36 23.74
C ARG A 544 -10.80 -11.13 22.94
N TYR A 545 -11.03 -10.75 21.70
CA TYR A 545 -12.03 -11.33 20.80
C TYR A 545 -11.41 -11.70 19.43
N PRO A 546 -10.71 -12.86 19.33
CA PRO A 546 -9.98 -13.24 18.13
C PRO A 546 -10.83 -13.38 16.85
N HIS A 547 -12.13 -13.60 17.02
CA HIS A 547 -13.10 -13.76 15.92
C HIS A 547 -13.83 -12.46 15.54
N VAL A 548 -13.45 -11.31 16.11
CA VAL A 548 -14.09 -10.03 15.79
C VAL A 548 -13.84 -9.67 14.31
N GLU A 549 -14.93 -9.38 13.60
CA GLU A 549 -14.88 -8.94 12.20
C GLU A 549 -14.77 -7.41 12.09
N SER A 550 -14.38 -6.91 10.92
CA SER A 550 -14.43 -5.48 10.62
C SER A 550 -14.63 -5.22 9.14
N ILE A 551 -14.69 -3.94 8.77
CA ILE A 551 -14.69 -3.51 7.37
C ILE A 551 -13.32 -3.88 6.77
N PRO A 552 -13.25 -4.66 5.66
CA PRO A 552 -11.97 -5.09 5.10
C PRO A 552 -11.01 -3.94 4.77
N SER A 553 -11.53 -2.84 4.22
CA SER A 553 -10.77 -1.63 3.91
C SER A 553 -10.67 -0.62 5.07
N GLY A 554 -11.06 -1.02 6.29
CA GLY A 554 -11.08 -0.15 7.46
C GLY A 554 -12.19 0.91 7.46
N SER A 555 -12.26 1.61 8.60
CA SER A 555 -13.22 2.69 8.88
C SER A 555 -12.58 4.08 8.89
N ILE A 556 -11.33 4.21 9.36
CA ILE A 556 -10.57 5.47 9.26
C ILE A 556 -10.43 5.83 7.77
N CYS A 557 -10.79 7.06 7.41
CA CYS A 557 -10.83 7.47 6.01
C CYS A 557 -9.44 7.80 5.47
N PHE A 558 -9.27 7.67 4.15
CA PHE A 558 -8.00 7.97 3.47
C PHE A 558 -7.49 9.38 3.81
N ALA A 559 -8.39 10.37 3.92
CA ALA A 559 -8.02 11.75 4.20
C ALA A 559 -7.34 11.92 5.57
N THR A 560 -7.83 11.18 6.57
CA THR A 560 -7.23 11.16 7.91
C THR A 560 -5.93 10.37 7.90
N THR A 561 -5.92 9.20 7.26
CA THR A 561 -4.72 8.36 7.10
C THR A 561 -3.58 9.12 6.43
N ASN A 562 -3.84 9.78 5.30
CA ASN A 562 -2.84 10.46 4.51
C ASN A 562 -2.30 11.70 5.21
N ARG A 563 -3.15 12.53 5.85
CA ARG A 563 -2.69 13.72 6.59
C ARG A 563 -1.84 13.33 7.80
N GLN A 564 -2.24 12.30 8.55
CA GLN A 564 -1.44 11.80 9.67
C GLN A 564 -0.14 11.13 9.19
N GLY A 565 -0.16 10.42 8.07
CA GLY A 565 1.01 9.86 7.41
C GLY A 565 1.99 10.94 6.97
N ALA A 566 1.50 11.96 6.24
CA ALA A 566 2.31 13.10 5.82
C ALA A 566 2.94 13.82 7.01
N MET A 567 2.18 14.02 8.10
CA MET A 567 2.68 14.59 9.33
C MET A 567 3.77 13.72 9.96
N ARG A 568 3.57 12.40 10.03
CA ARG A 568 4.51 11.45 10.64
C ARG A 568 5.88 11.46 9.95
N GLU A 569 5.93 11.50 8.63
CA GLU A 569 7.18 11.41 7.87
C GLU A 569 8.10 12.63 8.06
N VAL A 570 7.53 13.82 8.26
CA VAL A 570 8.31 15.07 8.31
C VAL A 570 8.50 15.63 9.71
N VAL A 571 7.61 15.30 10.65
CA VAL A 571 7.56 16.01 11.92
C VAL A 571 8.81 15.80 12.77
N GLU A 572 9.40 14.61 12.75
CA GLU A 572 10.60 14.28 13.56
C GLU A 572 11.84 15.10 13.18
N GLN A 573 11.83 15.71 11.99
CA GLN A 573 12.88 16.59 11.49
C GLN A 573 12.59 18.08 11.78
N SER A 574 11.53 18.38 12.54
CA SER A 574 11.04 19.73 12.81
C SER A 574 11.17 20.11 14.28
N ASP A 575 11.45 21.39 14.56
CA ASP A 575 11.48 21.92 15.93
C ASP A 575 10.06 22.33 16.40
N LEU A 576 9.19 22.65 15.44
CA LEU A 576 7.82 23.13 15.67
C LEU A 576 6.88 22.55 14.60
N ALA A 577 5.72 22.10 15.06
CA ALA A 577 4.62 21.67 14.21
C ALA A 577 3.43 22.62 14.36
N LEU A 578 2.99 23.21 13.24
CA LEU A 578 1.80 24.06 13.17
C LEU A 578 0.70 23.32 12.40
N VAL A 579 -0.46 23.16 13.02
CA VAL A 579 -1.66 22.57 12.40
C VAL A 579 -2.71 23.66 12.26
N VAL A 580 -3.09 23.99 11.03
CA VAL A 580 -4.16 24.95 10.78
C VAL A 580 -5.51 24.22 10.85
N GLY A 581 -6.36 24.58 11.81
CA GLY A 581 -7.66 23.96 12.00
C GLY A 581 -8.42 24.47 13.21
N ASP A 582 -9.70 24.09 13.28
CA ASP A 582 -10.58 24.48 14.38
C ASP A 582 -10.38 23.60 15.61
N GLN A 583 -10.52 24.17 16.81
CA GLN A 583 -10.41 23.44 18.08
C GLN A 583 -11.50 22.37 18.24
N MET A 584 -12.63 22.50 17.55
CA MET A 584 -13.68 21.49 17.54
C MET A 584 -13.37 20.31 16.59
N SER A 585 -12.47 20.49 15.63
CA SER A 585 -12.14 19.48 14.63
C SER A 585 -11.35 18.30 15.22
N SER A 586 -11.96 17.11 15.27
CA SER A 586 -11.31 15.87 15.72
C SER A 586 -10.03 15.58 14.92
N ASN A 587 -10.12 15.60 13.59
CA ASN A 587 -8.97 15.38 12.71
C ASN A 587 -7.81 16.38 12.96
N SER A 588 -8.13 17.67 13.16
CA SER A 588 -7.08 18.68 13.41
C SER A 588 -6.39 18.46 14.76
N LYS A 589 -7.14 18.07 15.79
CA LYS A 589 -6.60 17.69 17.10
C LYS A 589 -5.67 16.48 16.99
N ARG A 590 -6.08 15.44 16.23
CA ARG A 590 -5.25 14.25 15.99
C ARG A 590 -3.93 14.59 15.30
N LEU A 591 -3.91 15.47 14.30
CA LEU A 591 -2.66 15.91 13.65
C LEU A 591 -1.68 16.59 14.62
N ARG A 592 -2.19 17.42 15.54
CA ARG A 592 -1.36 18.04 16.57
C ARG A 592 -0.78 16.98 17.50
N GLU A 593 -1.60 16.03 17.92
CA GLU A 593 -1.18 14.94 18.80
C GLU A 593 -0.18 14.00 18.13
N THR A 594 -0.28 13.76 16.82
CA THR A 594 0.74 13.03 16.03
C THR A 594 2.12 13.66 16.20
N ALA A 595 2.22 14.99 16.27
CA ALA A 595 3.48 15.69 16.54
C ALA A 595 3.93 15.54 18.00
N GLU A 596 3.01 15.72 18.95
CA GLU A 596 3.30 15.66 20.39
C GLU A 596 3.80 14.27 20.81
N LEU A 597 3.21 13.20 20.25
CA LEU A 597 3.64 11.81 20.45
C LEU A 597 5.07 11.54 19.97
N ARG A 598 5.61 12.39 19.09
CA ARG A 598 6.97 12.32 18.53
C ARG A 598 7.92 13.33 19.18
N ASN A 599 7.55 13.85 20.34
CA ASN A 599 8.33 14.83 21.12
C ASN A 599 8.55 16.18 20.39
N VAL A 600 7.72 16.50 19.40
CA VAL A 600 7.78 17.78 18.69
C VAL A 600 6.66 18.69 19.20
N LYS A 601 6.96 19.97 19.40
CA LYS A 601 5.99 20.94 19.90
C LYS A 601 4.89 21.15 18.85
N GLY A 602 3.70 20.60 19.08
CA GLY A 602 2.51 20.83 18.26
C GLY A 602 1.71 22.06 18.69
N LYS A 603 1.26 22.88 17.73
CA LYS A 603 0.30 23.97 17.95
C LYS A 603 -0.86 23.85 16.97
N LEU A 604 -2.09 23.84 17.50
CA LEU A 604 -3.30 23.96 16.70
C LEU A 604 -3.71 25.44 16.64
N ILE A 605 -3.71 26.01 15.44
CA ILE A 605 -4.00 27.42 15.17
C ILE A 605 -5.19 27.55 14.21
N GLN A 606 -6.03 28.55 14.41
CA GLN A 606 -7.17 28.84 13.54
C GLN A 606 -6.74 29.68 12.32
N GLY A 607 -5.71 30.51 12.46
CA GLY A 607 -5.21 31.36 11.38
C GLY A 607 -3.89 32.07 11.72
N PRO A 608 -3.45 33.03 10.89
CA PRO A 608 -2.16 33.70 11.04
C PRO A 608 -2.03 34.50 12.34
N ASP A 609 -3.14 35.04 12.87
CA ASP A 609 -3.15 35.88 14.08
C ASP A 609 -2.84 35.09 15.36
N ASP A 610 -2.94 33.76 15.32
CA ASP A 610 -2.62 32.90 16.47
C ASP A 610 -1.12 32.63 16.62
N ILE A 611 -0.33 32.91 15.57
CA ILE A 611 1.11 32.66 15.55
C ILE A 611 1.80 33.67 16.45
N ARG A 612 2.55 33.16 17.42
CA ARG A 612 3.32 33.99 18.37
C ARG A 612 4.80 33.95 18.05
N GLU A 613 5.44 35.12 18.05
CA GLU A 613 6.87 35.27 17.72
C GLU A 613 7.75 34.43 18.66
N GLU A 614 7.40 34.34 19.95
CA GLU A 614 8.16 33.54 20.93
C GLU A 614 8.18 32.03 20.62
N TRP A 615 7.30 31.53 19.73
CA TRP A 615 7.34 30.12 19.31
C TRP A 615 8.45 29.85 18.31
N LEU A 616 8.97 30.88 17.65
CA LEU A 616 9.96 30.79 16.58
C LEU A 616 11.39 30.95 17.10
N ASP A 617 11.56 31.30 18.38
CA ASP A 617 12.86 31.46 19.02
C ASP A 617 13.68 30.17 18.96
N GLY A 618 14.77 30.20 18.20
CA GLY A 618 15.68 29.07 18.03
C GLY A 618 15.16 27.94 17.12
N VAL A 619 14.00 28.12 16.50
CA VAL A 619 13.43 27.17 15.53
C VAL A 619 14.17 27.29 14.20
N LYS A 620 14.59 26.16 13.64
CA LYS A 620 15.22 26.06 12.32
C LYS A 620 14.27 25.48 11.29
N THR A 621 13.43 24.52 11.70
CA THR A 621 12.49 23.83 10.81
C THR A 621 11.08 23.83 11.41
N ILE A 622 10.11 24.28 10.62
CA ILE A 622 8.68 24.23 10.93
C ILE A 622 8.01 23.26 9.97
N THR A 623 7.25 22.30 10.50
CA THR A 623 6.24 21.57 9.72
C THR A 623 4.91 22.31 9.80
N LEU A 624 4.30 22.60 8.66
CA LEU A 624 2.97 23.18 8.57
C LEU A 624 2.03 22.22 7.84
N THR A 625 0.91 21.91 8.49
CA THR A 625 -0.18 21.11 7.91
C THR A 625 -1.53 21.75 8.21
N ALA A 626 -2.61 21.16 7.69
CA ALA A 626 -3.96 21.64 7.93
C ALA A 626 -4.96 20.50 8.01
N GLY A 627 -5.93 20.64 8.92
CA GLY A 627 -7.00 19.67 9.09
C GLY A 627 -7.93 19.57 7.87
N ALA A 628 -8.64 18.44 7.77
CA ALA A 628 -9.53 18.10 6.66
C ALA A 628 -10.66 19.13 6.38
N SER A 629 -10.95 20.02 7.33
CA SER A 629 -11.98 21.05 7.23
C SER A 629 -11.42 22.47 7.04
N THR A 630 -10.11 22.61 6.82
CA THR A 630 -9.44 23.92 6.72
C THR A 630 -9.31 24.37 5.25
N PRO A 631 -9.80 25.59 4.90
CA PRO A 631 -9.65 26.14 3.55
C PRO A 631 -8.19 26.49 3.22
N GLU A 632 -7.76 26.25 1.98
CA GLU A 632 -6.38 26.53 1.53
C GLU A 632 -6.03 28.03 1.62
N ASP A 633 -7.01 28.93 1.43
CA ASP A 633 -6.76 30.37 1.58
C ASP A 633 -6.35 30.77 3.01
N VAL A 634 -6.73 29.99 4.03
CA VAL A 634 -6.30 30.19 5.42
C VAL A 634 -4.88 29.68 5.61
N VAL A 635 -4.55 28.52 5.04
CA VAL A 635 -3.20 27.94 5.05
C VAL A 635 -2.21 28.90 4.41
N GLN A 636 -2.56 29.46 3.25
CA GLN A 636 -1.66 30.35 2.53
C GLN A 636 -1.41 31.66 3.29
N ARG A 637 -2.41 32.21 3.99
CA ARG A 637 -2.20 33.36 4.89
C ARG A 637 -1.29 33.04 6.07
N VAL A 638 -1.32 31.81 6.59
CA VAL A 638 -0.37 31.34 7.62
C VAL A 638 1.04 31.26 7.04
N VAL A 639 1.20 30.72 5.83
CA VAL A 639 2.50 30.69 5.12
C VAL A 639 3.05 32.10 4.95
N ASP A 640 2.21 33.04 4.50
CA ASP A 640 2.62 34.43 4.29
C ASP A 640 3.03 35.09 5.61
N ARG A 641 2.28 34.86 6.69
CA ARG A 641 2.66 35.34 8.03
C ARG A 641 3.98 34.74 8.52
N LEU A 642 4.24 33.46 8.26
CA LEU A 642 5.52 32.83 8.64
C LEU A 642 6.70 33.40 7.84
N LYS A 643 6.50 33.76 6.56
CA LYS A 643 7.51 34.46 5.75
C LYS A 643 7.84 35.85 6.31
N GLU A 644 6.82 36.60 6.76
CA GLU A 644 7.04 37.88 7.46
C GLU A 644 7.86 37.70 8.76
N LEU A 645 7.75 36.54 9.39
CA LEU A 645 8.39 36.20 10.67
C LEU A 645 9.74 35.48 10.52
N GLY A 646 10.33 35.43 9.32
CA GLY A 646 11.70 34.93 9.12
C GLY A 646 11.83 33.54 8.48
N VAL A 647 10.73 32.96 7.97
CA VAL A 647 10.83 31.83 7.04
C VAL A 647 11.41 32.31 5.71
N THR A 648 12.53 31.70 5.31
CA THR A 648 13.26 32.06 4.08
C THR A 648 13.21 30.97 3.01
N GLN A 649 12.95 29.73 3.43
CA GLN A 649 12.80 28.59 2.55
C GLN A 649 11.45 27.93 2.81
N THR A 650 10.71 27.65 1.74
CA THR A 650 9.47 26.87 1.78
C THR A 650 9.65 25.68 0.87
N GLU A 651 9.41 24.49 1.39
CA GLU A 651 9.34 23.25 0.61
C GLU A 651 8.00 22.58 0.83
N GLU A 652 7.54 21.86 -0.19
CA GLU A 652 6.35 21.04 -0.10
C GLU A 652 6.77 19.57 -0.03
N PHE A 653 6.27 18.86 0.97
CA PHE A 653 6.47 17.44 1.14
C PHE A 653 5.21 16.70 0.70
N VAL A 654 5.31 15.99 -0.42
CA VAL A 654 4.19 15.21 -0.98
C VAL A 654 4.28 13.78 -0.47
N PHE A 655 3.36 13.44 0.43
CA PHE A 655 3.13 12.10 0.94
C PHE A 655 2.21 11.28 0.04
N ALA A 656 1.12 11.90 -0.42
CA ALA A 656 0.14 11.27 -1.28
C ALA A 656 -0.69 12.34 -2.03
N GLU A 657 -1.09 12.04 -3.26
CA GLU A 657 -2.06 12.85 -3.99
C GLU A 657 -3.49 12.36 -3.69
N GLU A 658 -4.42 13.29 -3.43
CA GLU A 658 -5.82 13.01 -3.12
C GLU A 658 -6.72 13.56 -4.23
N ASN A 659 -7.35 12.70 -5.02
CA ASN A 659 -8.09 13.16 -6.20
C ASN A 659 -9.46 12.49 -6.34
N VAL A 660 -10.05 12.26 -5.18
CA VAL A 660 -11.40 11.72 -5.06
C VAL A 660 -12.36 12.83 -5.44
N ASN A 661 -13.37 12.54 -6.26
CA ASN A 661 -14.46 13.47 -6.56
C ASN A 661 -15.81 12.84 -6.19
N TRP A 662 -16.56 13.48 -5.28
CA TRP A 662 -17.88 13.00 -4.90
C TRP A 662 -18.99 13.86 -5.49
N LYS A 663 -19.91 13.20 -6.21
CA LYS A 663 -21.10 13.87 -6.73
C LYS A 663 -21.98 14.45 -5.62
N LEU A 664 -22.59 15.59 -5.93
CA LEU A 664 -23.62 16.22 -5.10
C LEU A 664 -24.80 15.26 -4.80
N PRO A 665 -25.54 15.49 -3.71
CA PRO A 665 -26.70 14.67 -3.37
C PRO A 665 -27.71 14.61 -4.50
N ARG A 666 -28.25 13.40 -4.75
CA ARG A 666 -29.17 13.15 -5.86
C ARG A 666 -30.37 14.11 -5.85
N ALA A 667 -31.00 14.31 -4.70
CA ALA A 667 -32.13 15.23 -4.54
C ALA A 667 -31.82 16.65 -5.02
N LEU A 668 -30.62 17.15 -4.75
CA LEU A 668 -30.17 18.46 -5.21
C LEU A 668 -29.88 18.45 -6.71
N THR A 669 -29.19 17.43 -7.23
CA THR A 669 -28.91 17.34 -8.68
C THR A 669 -30.16 17.19 -9.53
N GLU A 670 -31.20 16.51 -9.03
CA GLU A 670 -32.49 16.39 -9.70
C GLU A 670 -33.22 17.73 -9.69
N ALA A 671 -33.25 18.43 -8.55
CA ALA A 671 -33.84 19.76 -8.45
C ALA A 671 -33.14 20.80 -9.34
N ILE A 672 -31.80 20.75 -9.48
CA ILE A 672 -31.05 21.59 -10.42
C ILE A 672 -31.52 21.33 -11.85
N LYS A 673 -31.58 20.06 -12.26
CA LYS A 673 -32.01 19.69 -13.62
C LYS A 673 -33.45 20.10 -13.93
N GLU A 674 -34.35 20.02 -12.96
CA GLU A 674 -35.74 20.46 -13.10
C GLU A 674 -35.86 22.00 -13.23
N SER A 675 -34.90 22.75 -12.71
CA SER A 675 -34.85 24.21 -12.81
C SER A 675 -34.23 24.72 -14.12
N GLU A 676 -33.49 23.87 -14.85
CA GLU A 676 -32.90 24.23 -16.13
C GLU A 676 -33.97 24.33 -17.23
N PRO A 677 -34.00 25.41 -18.03
CA PRO A 677 -34.95 25.53 -19.13
C PRO A 677 -34.71 24.42 -20.15
N THR A 678 -35.77 23.72 -20.55
CA THR A 678 -35.70 22.65 -21.55
C THR A 678 -35.10 23.21 -22.85
N PRO A 679 -34.08 22.56 -23.46
CA PRO A 679 -33.55 23.01 -24.75
C PRO A 679 -34.67 23.04 -25.79
N ALA A 680 -34.83 24.19 -26.44
CA ALA A 680 -35.88 24.46 -27.42
C ALA A 680 -35.75 23.64 -28.72
#